data_AF-A0A9R1EK24-F1
#
_entry.id   AF-A0A9R1EK24-F1
#
_cell.length_a   1.000
_cell.length_b   1.000
_cell.length_c   1.000
_cell.angle_alpha   90.00
_cell.angle_beta   90.00
_cell.angle_gamma   90.00
#
_symmetry.space_group_name_H-M   'P 1'
#
loop_
_entity.id
_entity.type
_entity.pdbx_description
1 polymer ?
#
loop_
_entity_poly.entity_id
_entity_poly.type
_entity_poly.pdbx_seq_one_letter_code
_entity_poly.pdbx_strand_id
1 'polypeptide(L)'
;MGSGEMEGWLNQMGMIRIAVLSSFAAHLVLILLAGIRRRTASGGRMLLLWLAYQLANWAAAYALGNLSFGSRLEEQPQLVAFWAPFLLQHLGGPDNISAYSLEDNVLSGRQALNAFVQVGGAIYVVYKHIYLGGGDRALLRASIIILAVGVAKYVERVFALRRGNLGNIRSSNKKKKLSRFTDVSGSRKGTVLDNEQALMVAHNMFPFCQRAMTDSSVNMDSPELDASREMFSFGWESMCKVVEMELSLMYDILYTKAAMVHTWGGYLIRFLSPIATVTAFVLFLFYSKDGQRREDLVITYTLLAATFILDVRWLFGAVGSTWMHMFLQARPRCWLHHNVLCSGSGIWRRLRRVIVSLHRGRLAFLMAPSSYRMWSGTIGQYSLLHECTRTCDTTTLCGRAAKKIGLEEGWNEHRHSESEGLKLSEDVKRLVFERVRKILKSTYEVDKDEEAAYSMNDVTTFWGQAAAKRRRRKLQRFRLAFGREFQEDILVWHIATQVFLTSDDGKLYAETKHAKAIKALSEYLMFLVAVRRHMLPGLVLRSLYEVTKESLQDVWRDEVGTSSIQGSGSTASGREEKLARILRDKKDADSEWGLEHDKTRLVSDGANIAMVLLSADESEMPELLELIFNVWVDKLLYAGTRCSRESHARQLSRGGELTTIVWILAEHAGPFQIGQRGPDNKKQEPCPPPPPPLPPLPMYTPERPPWWSIVIPPPPPPPPMVEQPKKEEPHPPPAPMESKQKPYPPRPHRERRRYATLYPVD
;
A
#
# COMPACT_ATOMS: atom_id res chain seq x y z
N MET A 1 -31.68 -15.70 -45.97
CA MET A 1 -31.71 -15.45 -44.51
C MET A 1 -33.14 -15.26 -44.07
N GLY A 2 -33.61 -16.04 -43.09
CA GLY A 2 -34.93 -15.81 -42.46
C GLY A 2 -34.91 -14.53 -41.61
N SER A 3 -36.07 -13.89 -41.41
CA SER A 3 -36.18 -12.62 -40.66
C SER A 3 -35.57 -12.71 -39.25
N GLY A 4 -35.78 -13.82 -38.53
CA GLY A 4 -35.18 -14.04 -37.21
C GLY A 4 -33.66 -14.27 -37.21
N GLU A 5 -33.09 -14.75 -38.31
CA GLU A 5 -31.63 -14.91 -38.44
C GLU A 5 -30.96 -13.57 -38.71
N MET A 6 -31.60 -12.71 -39.50
CA MET A 6 -31.15 -11.35 -39.77
C MET A 6 -31.20 -10.48 -38.51
N GLU A 7 -32.24 -10.63 -37.69
CA GLU A 7 -32.37 -9.94 -36.40
C GLU A 7 -31.30 -10.40 -35.40
N GLY A 8 -31.04 -11.71 -35.30
CA GLY A 8 -29.95 -12.25 -34.48
C GLY A 8 -28.56 -11.74 -34.89
N TRP A 9 -28.31 -11.60 -36.19
CA TRP A 9 -27.04 -11.09 -36.72
C TRP A 9 -26.85 -9.58 -36.45
N LEU A 10 -27.90 -8.78 -36.65
CA LEU A 10 -27.89 -7.35 -36.33
C LEU A 10 -27.64 -7.11 -34.84
N ASN A 11 -28.25 -7.93 -33.97
CA ASN A 11 -28.02 -7.88 -32.54
C ASN A 11 -26.56 -8.21 -32.19
N GLN A 12 -25.99 -9.27 -32.77
CA GLN A 12 -24.59 -9.64 -32.51
C GLN A 12 -23.59 -8.55 -32.95
N MET A 13 -23.82 -7.92 -34.11
CA MET A 13 -22.99 -6.81 -34.60
C MET A 13 -23.13 -5.56 -33.74
N GLY A 14 -24.34 -5.26 -33.26
CA GLY A 14 -24.58 -4.20 -32.28
C GLY A 14 -23.79 -4.43 -30.99
N MET A 15 -23.76 -5.67 -30.49
CA MET A 15 -23.01 -6.04 -29.28
C MET A 15 -21.50 -5.85 -29.42
N ILE A 16 -20.92 -6.20 -30.57
CA ILE A 16 -19.48 -5.97 -30.82
C ILE A 16 -19.15 -4.48 -30.81
N ARG A 17 -19.95 -3.64 -31.47
CA ARG A 17 -19.77 -2.18 -31.48
C ARG A 17 -19.84 -1.59 -30.08
N ILE A 18 -20.84 -2.00 -29.29
CA ILE A 18 -20.97 -1.58 -27.89
C ILE A 18 -19.76 -2.02 -27.07
N ALA A 19 -19.24 -3.24 -27.29
CA ALA A 19 -18.06 -3.73 -26.60
C ALA A 19 -16.78 -2.93 -26.97
N VAL A 20 -16.60 -2.57 -28.25
CA VAL A 20 -15.46 -1.74 -28.69
C VAL A 20 -15.54 -0.33 -28.10
N LEU A 21 -16.71 0.31 -28.17
CA LEU A 21 -16.93 1.65 -27.64
C LEU A 21 -16.80 1.71 -26.12
N SER A 22 -17.33 0.70 -25.41
CA SER A 22 -17.18 0.61 -23.95
C SER A 22 -15.73 0.35 -23.54
N SER A 23 -14.99 -0.49 -24.27
CA SER A 23 -13.55 -0.69 -24.06
C SER A 23 -12.77 0.62 -24.24
N PHE A 24 -13.08 1.39 -25.29
CA PHE A 24 -12.48 2.69 -25.56
C PHE A 24 -12.83 3.74 -24.49
N ALA A 25 -14.10 3.82 -24.08
CA ALA A 25 -14.54 4.74 -23.03
C ALA A 25 -13.86 4.41 -21.68
N ALA A 26 -13.79 3.12 -21.33
CA ALA A 26 -13.07 2.65 -20.14
C ALA A 26 -11.59 3.04 -20.20
N HIS A 27 -10.95 2.93 -21.37
CA HIS A 27 -9.58 3.40 -21.58
C HIS A 27 -9.42 4.89 -21.31
N LEU A 28 -10.30 5.73 -21.86
CA LEU A 28 -10.24 7.17 -21.61
C LEU A 28 -10.42 7.50 -20.12
N VAL A 29 -11.34 6.82 -19.43
CA VAL A 29 -11.53 7.01 -17.98
C VAL A 29 -10.27 6.65 -17.20
N LEU A 30 -9.61 5.54 -17.51
CA LEU A 30 -8.34 5.15 -16.88
C LEU A 30 -7.25 6.22 -17.10
N ILE A 31 -7.16 6.78 -18.31
CA ILE A 31 -6.15 7.80 -18.65
C ILE A 31 -6.35 9.08 -17.85
N LEU A 32 -7.61 9.49 -17.64
CA LEU A 32 -7.96 10.73 -16.95
C LEU A 32 -7.89 10.58 -15.42
N LEU A 33 -8.35 9.45 -14.87
CA LEU A 33 -8.56 9.30 -13.43
C LEU A 33 -7.46 8.52 -12.71
N ALA A 34 -6.64 7.70 -13.38
CA ALA A 34 -5.69 6.84 -12.66
C ALA A 34 -4.66 7.62 -11.83
N GLY A 35 -4.32 8.85 -12.22
CA GLY A 35 -3.40 9.71 -11.46
C GLY A 35 -3.92 10.12 -10.07
N ILE A 36 -5.24 10.09 -9.86
CA ILE A 36 -5.88 10.47 -8.59
C ILE A 36 -5.48 9.53 -7.44
N ARG A 37 -5.27 8.24 -7.75
CA ARG A 37 -4.87 7.19 -6.79
C ARG A 37 -3.60 7.52 -6.01
N ARG A 38 -2.71 8.31 -6.60
CA ARG A 38 -1.45 8.69 -5.96
C ARG A 38 -1.66 9.59 -4.74
N ARG A 39 -2.75 10.37 -4.70
CA ARG A 39 -2.95 11.41 -3.66
C ARG A 39 -4.20 11.24 -2.81
N THR A 40 -5.22 10.56 -3.31
CA THR A 40 -6.51 10.43 -2.62
C THR A 40 -7.07 9.03 -2.78
N ALA A 41 -7.66 8.51 -1.71
CA ALA A 41 -8.43 7.27 -1.65
C ALA A 41 -9.92 7.49 -1.96
N SER A 42 -10.24 8.36 -2.94
CA SER A 42 -11.59 8.94 -2.99
C SER A 42 -12.66 8.02 -3.53
N GLY A 43 -13.65 7.70 -2.68
CA GLY A 43 -14.66 6.65 -2.85
C GLY A 43 -15.23 6.53 -4.26
N GLY A 44 -16.19 7.40 -4.63
CA GLY A 44 -16.91 7.29 -5.91
C GLY A 44 -16.00 7.31 -7.15
N ARG A 45 -14.93 8.12 -7.14
CA ARG A 45 -13.96 8.16 -8.24
C ARG A 45 -13.09 6.91 -8.30
N MET A 46 -12.74 6.33 -7.16
CA MET A 46 -12.00 5.06 -7.06
C MET A 46 -12.87 3.89 -7.50
N LEU A 47 -14.15 3.87 -7.14
CA LEU A 47 -15.12 2.89 -7.64
C LEU A 47 -15.27 3.00 -9.16
N LEU A 48 -15.44 4.21 -9.69
CA LEU A 48 -15.49 4.44 -11.14
C LEU A 48 -14.21 3.96 -11.85
N LEU A 49 -13.06 4.25 -11.26
CA LEU A 49 -11.77 3.81 -11.80
C LEU A 49 -11.61 2.29 -11.75
N TRP A 50 -12.06 1.65 -10.67
CA TRP A 50 -12.09 0.20 -10.53
C TRP A 50 -13.00 -0.43 -11.58
N LEU A 51 -14.22 0.09 -11.74
CA LEU A 51 -15.17 -0.36 -12.77
C LEU A 51 -14.59 -0.21 -14.17
N ALA A 52 -13.98 0.95 -14.48
CA ALA A 52 -13.31 1.18 -15.76
C ALA A 52 -12.16 0.18 -15.98
N TYR A 53 -11.38 -0.12 -14.94
CA TYR A 53 -10.29 -1.11 -15.02
C TYR A 53 -10.81 -2.52 -15.34
N GLN A 54 -11.89 -2.95 -14.70
CA GLN A 54 -12.51 -4.24 -14.99
C GLN A 54 -13.14 -4.28 -16.38
N LEU A 55 -13.91 -3.23 -16.73
CA LEU A 55 -14.59 -3.12 -18.01
C LEU A 55 -13.60 -3.08 -19.18
N ALA A 56 -12.47 -2.39 -19.05
CA ALA A 56 -11.44 -2.31 -20.08
C ALA A 56 -10.87 -3.70 -20.45
N ASN A 57 -10.63 -4.56 -19.45
CA ASN A 57 -10.12 -5.91 -19.68
C ASN A 57 -11.22 -6.84 -20.22
N TRP A 58 -12.42 -6.79 -19.65
CA TRP A 58 -13.52 -7.67 -20.02
C TRP A 58 -14.09 -7.37 -21.42
N ALA A 59 -14.41 -6.11 -21.71
CA ALA A 59 -15.05 -5.72 -22.96
C ALA A 59 -14.16 -6.02 -24.18
N ALA A 60 -12.85 -5.79 -24.05
CA ALA A 60 -11.90 -6.07 -25.13
C ALA A 60 -11.74 -7.58 -25.38
N ALA A 61 -11.62 -8.39 -24.33
CA ALA A 61 -11.53 -9.84 -24.46
C ALA A 61 -12.84 -10.46 -25.00
N TYR A 62 -13.99 -9.94 -24.57
CA TYR A 62 -15.30 -10.36 -25.08
C TYR A 62 -15.45 -10.06 -26.57
N ALA A 63 -15.14 -8.83 -26.99
CA ALA A 63 -15.19 -8.44 -28.39
C ALA A 63 -14.23 -9.31 -29.23
N LEU A 64 -12.99 -9.52 -28.77
CA LEU A 64 -12.03 -10.32 -29.49
C LEU A 64 -12.43 -11.80 -29.59
N GLY A 65 -12.98 -12.38 -28.53
CA GLY A 65 -13.47 -13.76 -28.52
C GLY A 65 -14.64 -13.98 -29.47
N ASN A 66 -15.57 -13.03 -29.54
CA ASN A 66 -16.69 -13.09 -30.49
C ASN A 66 -16.23 -12.90 -31.93
N LEU A 67 -15.18 -12.10 -32.17
CA LEU A 67 -14.57 -11.96 -33.49
C LEU A 67 -13.80 -13.23 -33.90
N SER A 68 -13.20 -13.96 -32.96
CA SER A 68 -12.44 -15.18 -33.28
C SER A 68 -13.31 -16.43 -33.46
N PHE A 69 -14.35 -16.60 -32.64
CA PHE A 69 -15.16 -17.83 -32.59
C PHE A 69 -16.58 -17.70 -33.14
N GLY A 70 -17.02 -16.50 -33.53
CA GLY A 70 -18.34 -16.29 -34.12
C GLY A 70 -18.56 -17.20 -35.35
N SER A 71 -19.53 -18.11 -35.26
CA SER A 71 -19.72 -19.23 -36.20
C SER A 71 -20.60 -18.93 -37.42
N ARG A 72 -21.12 -17.70 -37.58
CA ARG A 72 -22.11 -17.35 -38.64
C ARG A 72 -21.61 -16.36 -39.69
N LEU A 73 -20.36 -16.52 -40.15
CA LEU A 73 -19.52 -15.36 -40.45
C LEU A 73 -18.80 -15.37 -41.81
N GLU A 74 -19.41 -15.94 -42.85
CA GLU A 74 -18.96 -15.64 -44.22
C GLU A 74 -19.26 -14.18 -44.62
N GLU A 75 -20.10 -13.46 -43.85
CA GLU A 75 -20.55 -12.09 -44.13
C GLU A 75 -20.10 -11.02 -43.11
N GLN A 76 -19.08 -11.26 -42.27
CA GLN A 76 -18.61 -10.16 -41.39
C GLN A 76 -17.85 -9.10 -42.20
N PRO A 77 -18.17 -7.79 -42.02
CA PRO A 77 -17.45 -6.72 -42.70
C PRO A 77 -15.97 -6.74 -42.30
N GLN A 78 -15.08 -6.75 -43.29
CA GLN A 78 -13.62 -6.70 -43.10
C GLN A 78 -13.18 -5.55 -42.17
N LEU A 79 -13.96 -4.46 -42.15
CA LEU A 79 -13.74 -3.29 -41.30
C LEU A 79 -13.89 -3.61 -39.79
N VAL A 80 -14.73 -4.56 -39.41
CA VAL A 80 -14.88 -4.97 -37.99
C VAL A 80 -13.70 -5.81 -37.53
N ALA A 81 -13.12 -6.64 -38.41
CA ALA A 81 -11.90 -7.37 -38.13
C ALA A 81 -10.70 -6.43 -37.89
N PHE A 82 -10.70 -5.24 -38.53
CA PHE A 82 -9.69 -4.20 -38.29
C PHE A 82 -9.71 -3.64 -36.86
N TRP A 83 -10.79 -3.83 -36.09
CA TRP A 83 -10.85 -3.42 -34.69
C TRP A 83 -10.07 -4.33 -33.75
N ALA A 84 -9.81 -5.59 -34.13
CA ALA A 84 -9.08 -6.55 -33.28
C ALA A 84 -7.69 -6.05 -32.83
N PRO A 85 -6.85 -5.48 -33.72
CA PRO A 85 -5.60 -4.81 -33.33
C PRO A 85 -5.77 -3.68 -32.30
N PHE A 86 -6.83 -2.86 -32.40
CA PHE A 86 -7.09 -1.78 -31.44
C PHE A 86 -7.55 -2.33 -30.08
N LEU A 87 -8.37 -3.38 -30.07
CA LEU A 87 -8.75 -4.09 -28.85
C LEU A 87 -7.52 -4.67 -28.14
N LEU A 88 -6.54 -5.17 -28.90
CA LEU A 88 -5.28 -5.63 -28.34
C LEU A 88 -4.46 -4.48 -27.71
N GLN A 89 -4.45 -3.32 -28.36
CA GLN A 89 -3.84 -2.11 -27.81
C GLN A 89 -4.54 -1.63 -26.53
N HIS A 90 -5.88 -1.73 -26.47
CA HIS A 90 -6.66 -1.51 -25.26
C HIS A 90 -6.31 -2.55 -24.17
N LEU A 91 -6.18 -3.83 -24.50
CA LEU A 91 -5.70 -4.82 -23.51
C LEU A 91 -4.28 -4.52 -23.00
N GLY A 92 -3.48 -3.82 -23.80
CA GLY A 92 -2.20 -3.26 -23.36
C GLY A 92 -2.31 -2.21 -22.25
N GLY A 93 -3.45 -1.54 -22.07
CA GLY A 93 -3.69 -0.55 -21.02
C GLY A 93 -2.86 0.75 -21.17
N PRO A 94 -3.22 1.83 -20.46
CA PRO A 94 -2.47 3.08 -20.52
C PRO A 94 -1.21 3.08 -19.65
N ASP A 95 -0.30 4.03 -19.88
CA ASP A 95 1.02 4.04 -19.20
C ASP A 95 0.96 4.40 -17.72
N ASN A 96 -0.04 5.18 -17.33
CA ASN A 96 -0.24 5.66 -15.97
C ASN A 96 -0.83 4.61 -15.02
N ILE A 97 -1.23 3.43 -15.52
CA ILE A 97 -1.72 2.32 -14.72
C ILE A 97 -1.36 0.98 -15.36
N SER A 98 -0.56 0.17 -14.64
CA SER A 98 -0.28 -1.22 -15.00
C SER A 98 -1.08 -2.18 -14.12
N ALA A 99 -1.18 -1.86 -12.82
CA ALA A 99 -1.86 -2.64 -11.79
C ALA A 99 -2.86 -1.79 -11.00
N TYR A 100 -4.03 -2.36 -10.70
CA TYR A 100 -4.98 -1.73 -9.77
C TYR A 100 -4.62 -2.05 -8.32
N SER A 101 -4.11 -3.24 -8.04
CA SER A 101 -3.68 -3.65 -6.70
C SER A 101 -2.35 -4.42 -6.76
N LEU A 102 -1.67 -4.64 -5.62
CA LEU A 102 -0.38 -5.34 -5.63
C LEU A 102 -0.53 -6.81 -6.08
N GLU A 103 -1.69 -7.40 -5.83
CA GLU A 103 -2.04 -8.76 -6.20
C GLU A 103 -1.98 -8.95 -7.72
N ASP A 104 -2.31 -7.92 -8.51
CA ASP A 104 -2.17 -7.95 -9.97
C ASP A 104 -0.71 -8.18 -10.41
N ASN A 105 0.27 -7.63 -9.66
CA ASN A 105 1.70 -7.84 -9.95
C ASN A 105 2.15 -9.26 -9.59
N VAL A 106 1.61 -9.82 -8.51
CA VAL A 106 1.86 -11.22 -8.11
C VAL A 106 1.30 -12.18 -9.15
N LEU A 107 0.12 -11.89 -9.69
CA LEU A 107 -0.56 -12.68 -10.71
C LEU A 107 -0.07 -12.41 -12.15
N SER A 108 1.09 -11.76 -12.31
CA SER A 108 1.66 -11.43 -13.63
C SER A 108 1.82 -12.65 -14.57
N GLY A 109 2.03 -13.86 -14.03
CA GLY A 109 2.05 -15.10 -14.81
C GLY A 109 0.71 -15.43 -15.49
N ARG A 110 -0.42 -15.22 -14.79
CA ARG A 110 -1.77 -15.40 -15.39
C ARG A 110 -2.03 -14.38 -16.48
N GLN A 111 -1.59 -13.15 -16.26
CA GLN A 111 -1.73 -12.07 -17.25
C GLN A 111 -0.88 -12.34 -18.50
N ALA A 112 0.29 -12.98 -18.36
CA ALA A 112 1.09 -13.42 -19.49
C ALA A 112 0.38 -14.49 -20.34
N LEU A 113 -0.27 -15.47 -19.71
CA LEU A 113 -1.06 -16.48 -20.40
C LEU A 113 -2.26 -15.86 -21.14
N ASN A 114 -2.99 -14.96 -20.47
CA ASN A 114 -4.09 -14.23 -21.10
C ASN A 114 -3.60 -13.43 -22.32
N ALA A 115 -2.46 -12.75 -22.20
CA ALA A 115 -1.88 -12.02 -23.32
C ALA A 115 -1.56 -12.94 -24.50
N PHE A 116 -1.00 -14.12 -24.26
CA PHE A 116 -0.72 -15.10 -25.32
C PHE A 116 -1.99 -15.53 -26.07
N VAL A 117 -3.05 -15.88 -25.34
CA VAL A 117 -4.33 -16.29 -25.94
C VAL A 117 -4.97 -15.16 -26.75
N GLN A 118 -5.01 -13.95 -26.20
CA GLN A 118 -5.62 -12.79 -26.85
C GLN A 118 -4.81 -12.34 -28.09
N VAL A 119 -3.48 -12.37 -28.03
CA VAL A 119 -2.61 -12.12 -29.20
C VAL A 119 -2.89 -13.15 -30.29
N GLY A 120 -2.97 -14.44 -29.94
CA GLY A 120 -3.32 -15.51 -30.89
C GLY A 120 -4.70 -15.30 -31.53
N GLY A 121 -5.71 -14.93 -30.72
CA GLY A 121 -7.04 -14.58 -31.21
C GLY A 121 -7.04 -13.41 -32.19
N ALA A 122 -6.32 -12.32 -31.89
CA ALA A 122 -6.19 -11.17 -32.80
C ALA A 122 -5.49 -11.54 -34.12
N ILE A 123 -4.41 -12.33 -34.06
CA ILE A 123 -3.71 -12.82 -35.26
C ILE A 123 -4.66 -13.67 -36.11
N TYR A 124 -5.41 -14.58 -35.49
CA TYR A 124 -6.38 -15.42 -36.18
C TYR A 124 -7.49 -14.60 -36.86
N VAL A 125 -8.03 -13.59 -36.19
CA VAL A 125 -9.06 -12.69 -36.76
C VAL A 125 -8.53 -11.98 -38.00
N VAL A 126 -7.33 -11.39 -37.93
CA VAL A 126 -6.71 -10.70 -39.08
C VAL A 126 -6.42 -11.69 -40.22
N TYR A 127 -5.92 -12.88 -39.89
CA TYR A 127 -5.61 -13.92 -40.88
C TYR A 127 -6.88 -14.43 -41.59
N LYS A 128 -7.91 -14.80 -40.83
CA LYS A 128 -9.16 -15.36 -41.38
C LYS A 128 -9.97 -14.31 -42.16
N HIS A 129 -10.18 -13.14 -41.59
CA HIS A 129 -11.14 -12.18 -42.15
C HIS A 129 -10.53 -11.17 -43.14
N ILE A 130 -9.23 -10.88 -43.04
CA ILE A 130 -8.59 -9.86 -43.88
C ILE A 130 -7.68 -10.52 -44.92
N TYR A 131 -6.88 -11.52 -44.53
CA TYR A 131 -5.98 -12.20 -45.47
C TYR A 131 -6.70 -13.24 -46.34
N LEU A 132 -7.41 -14.20 -45.73
CA LEU A 132 -8.19 -15.22 -46.46
C LEU A 132 -9.46 -14.65 -47.11
N GLY A 133 -10.09 -13.66 -46.49
CA GLY A 133 -11.32 -13.01 -46.98
C GLY A 133 -11.14 -12.08 -48.19
N GLY A 134 -10.01 -12.14 -48.90
CA GLY A 134 -9.74 -11.33 -50.10
C GLY A 134 -9.66 -9.82 -49.84
N GLY A 135 -9.26 -9.40 -48.64
CA GLY A 135 -9.26 -8.00 -48.23
C GLY A 135 -8.32 -7.10 -49.02
N ASP A 136 -8.63 -5.81 -49.05
CA ASP A 136 -7.77 -4.80 -49.66
C ASP A 136 -6.37 -4.81 -49.02
N ARG A 137 -5.34 -4.84 -49.89
CA ARG A 137 -3.92 -4.81 -49.48
C ARG A 137 -3.58 -3.58 -48.62
N ALA A 138 -4.31 -2.47 -48.76
CA ALA A 138 -4.15 -1.31 -47.90
C ALA A 138 -4.61 -1.60 -46.46
N LEU A 139 -5.80 -2.17 -46.29
CA LEU A 139 -6.37 -2.53 -44.99
C LEU A 139 -5.57 -3.63 -44.30
N LEU A 140 -5.10 -4.64 -45.05
CA LEU A 140 -4.22 -5.69 -44.52
C LEU A 140 -2.92 -5.10 -43.94
N ARG A 141 -2.23 -4.23 -44.68
CA ARG A 141 -1.00 -3.57 -44.21
C ARG A 141 -1.26 -2.71 -42.98
N ALA A 142 -2.34 -1.91 -42.98
CA ALA A 142 -2.74 -1.13 -41.81
C ALA A 142 -2.99 -2.03 -40.58
N SER A 143 -3.66 -3.16 -40.78
CA SER A 143 -3.99 -4.12 -39.73
C SER A 143 -2.74 -4.73 -39.12
N ILE A 144 -1.77 -5.15 -39.94
CA ILE A 144 -0.49 -5.72 -39.48
C ILE A 144 0.32 -4.70 -38.68
N ILE A 145 0.36 -3.44 -39.13
CA ILE A 145 1.07 -2.35 -38.44
C ILE A 145 0.48 -2.11 -37.05
N ILE A 146 -0.85 -1.93 -36.95
CA ILE A 146 -1.50 -1.71 -35.65
C ILE A 146 -1.41 -2.97 -34.79
N LEU A 147 -1.48 -4.17 -35.37
CA LEU A 147 -1.35 -5.43 -34.64
C LEU A 147 0.03 -5.53 -33.99
N ALA A 148 1.10 -5.20 -34.71
CA ALA A 148 2.46 -5.20 -34.16
C ALA A 148 2.61 -4.21 -32.98
N VAL A 149 2.04 -3.01 -33.10
CA VAL A 149 2.01 -2.02 -32.01
C VAL A 149 1.19 -2.52 -30.81
N GLY A 150 0.02 -3.13 -31.06
CA GLY A 150 -0.84 -3.71 -30.04
C GLY A 150 -0.16 -4.82 -29.26
N VAL A 151 0.51 -5.75 -29.97
CA VAL A 151 1.33 -6.82 -29.36
C VAL A 151 2.43 -6.22 -28.49
N ALA A 152 3.18 -5.25 -29.00
CA ALA A 152 4.28 -4.61 -28.26
C ALA A 152 3.79 -3.97 -26.95
N LYS A 153 2.68 -3.22 -26.99
CA LYS A 153 2.08 -2.57 -25.81
C LYS A 153 1.51 -3.57 -24.80
N TYR A 154 0.97 -4.69 -25.26
CA TYR A 154 0.45 -5.73 -24.37
C TYR A 154 1.59 -6.49 -23.69
N VAL A 155 2.62 -6.86 -24.44
CA VAL A 155 3.85 -7.44 -23.89
C VAL A 155 4.48 -6.48 -22.87
N GLU A 156 4.53 -5.17 -23.16
CA GLU A 156 5.00 -4.15 -22.21
C GLU A 156 4.21 -4.18 -20.89
N ARG A 157 2.87 -4.31 -20.93
CA ARG A 157 2.03 -4.41 -19.72
C ARG A 157 2.40 -5.63 -18.87
N VAL A 158 2.53 -6.81 -19.49
CA VAL A 158 2.91 -8.05 -18.80
C VAL A 158 4.27 -7.90 -18.11
N PHE A 159 5.21 -7.30 -18.83
CA PHE A 159 6.56 -7.02 -18.35
C PHE A 159 6.56 -5.97 -17.22
N ALA A 160 5.73 -4.94 -17.31
CA ALA A 160 5.56 -3.93 -16.26
C ALA A 160 5.02 -4.56 -14.96
N LEU A 161 3.97 -5.39 -15.05
CA LEU A 161 3.44 -6.14 -13.89
C LEU A 161 4.51 -7.04 -13.26
N ARG A 162 5.30 -7.72 -14.09
CA ARG A 162 6.39 -8.58 -13.61
C ARG A 162 7.48 -7.77 -12.90
N ARG A 163 7.83 -6.57 -13.38
CA ARG A 163 8.81 -5.68 -12.71
C ARG A 163 8.25 -4.97 -11.47
N GLY A 164 6.94 -4.74 -11.40
CA GLY A 164 6.26 -4.21 -10.22
C GLY A 164 6.13 -5.22 -9.08
N ASN A 165 6.44 -6.50 -9.31
CA ASN A 165 6.43 -7.52 -8.27
C ASN A 165 7.63 -7.36 -7.31
N LEU A 166 7.34 -7.16 -6.03
CA LEU A 166 8.35 -6.95 -4.98
C LEU A 166 9.42 -8.05 -4.92
N GLY A 167 9.07 -9.32 -5.18
CA GLY A 167 10.04 -10.42 -5.23
C GLY A 167 11.03 -10.32 -6.39
N ASN A 168 10.57 -9.85 -7.56
CA ASN A 168 11.42 -9.60 -8.72
C ASN A 168 12.31 -8.37 -8.50
N ILE A 169 11.78 -7.34 -7.85
CA ILE A 169 12.59 -6.17 -7.46
C ILE A 169 13.68 -6.59 -6.47
N ARG A 170 13.35 -7.39 -5.45
CA ARG A 170 14.31 -7.93 -4.46
C ARG A 170 15.46 -8.67 -5.12
N SER A 171 15.15 -9.59 -6.03
CA SER A 171 16.16 -10.38 -6.74
C SER A 171 17.02 -9.54 -7.69
N SER A 172 16.46 -8.47 -8.28
CA SER A 172 17.22 -7.51 -9.09
C SER A 172 18.18 -6.69 -8.23
N ASN A 173 17.73 -6.23 -7.06
CA ASN A 173 18.55 -5.42 -6.15
C ASN A 173 19.74 -6.19 -5.59
N LYS A 174 19.58 -7.48 -5.29
CA LYS A 174 20.71 -8.36 -4.88
C LYS A 174 21.85 -8.41 -5.91
N LYS A 175 21.57 -8.17 -7.19
CA LYS A 175 22.55 -8.24 -8.29
C LYS A 175 23.25 -6.90 -8.58
N LYS A 176 22.74 -5.78 -8.06
CA LYS A 176 23.27 -4.44 -8.34
C LYS A 176 24.23 -4.01 -7.23
N LYS A 177 25.51 -3.79 -7.57
CA LYS A 177 26.40 -2.96 -6.73
C LYS A 177 25.91 -1.52 -6.81
N LEU A 178 25.79 -0.82 -5.68
CA LEU A 178 25.35 0.58 -5.72
C LEU A 178 26.37 1.39 -6.52
N SER A 179 25.90 2.12 -7.53
CA SER A 179 26.73 3.12 -8.18
C SER A 179 26.95 4.28 -7.22
N ARG A 180 28.20 4.72 -7.12
CA ARG A 180 28.68 5.85 -6.30
C ARG A 180 27.68 7.01 -6.35
N PHE A 181 27.15 7.40 -5.19
CA PHE A 181 26.34 8.60 -5.04
C PHE A 181 27.09 9.79 -5.62
N THR A 182 26.46 10.54 -6.52
CA THR A 182 26.99 11.85 -6.89
C THR A 182 26.77 12.79 -5.72
N ASP A 183 27.86 13.40 -5.29
CA ASP A 183 27.95 14.34 -4.17
C ASP A 183 26.75 15.31 -4.13
N VAL A 184 25.93 15.22 -3.08
CA VAL A 184 24.75 16.09 -2.85
C VAL A 184 25.20 17.45 -2.26
N SER A 185 26.52 17.71 -2.27
CA SER A 185 27.22 18.89 -1.73
C SER A 185 26.87 20.24 -2.39
N GLY A 186 26.05 20.28 -3.44
CA GLY A 186 25.67 21.55 -4.10
C GLY A 186 24.60 22.38 -3.38
N SER A 187 23.88 21.83 -2.39
CA SER A 187 22.78 22.54 -1.72
C SER A 187 23.22 23.14 -0.39
N ARG A 188 23.03 24.46 -0.24
CA ARG A 188 23.42 25.22 0.95
C ARG A 188 22.66 24.68 2.17
N LYS A 189 23.38 24.07 3.13
CA LYS A 189 22.86 23.57 4.41
C LYS A 189 21.90 24.61 5.00
N GLY A 190 20.65 24.21 5.25
CA GLY A 190 19.63 25.06 5.87
C GLY A 190 18.63 25.76 4.94
N THR A 191 18.79 25.67 3.61
CA THR A 191 17.77 26.18 2.66
C THR A 191 16.71 25.13 2.33
N VAL A 192 15.44 25.54 2.25
CA VAL A 192 14.33 24.65 1.86
C VAL A 192 14.52 24.24 0.40
N LEU A 193 14.59 22.94 0.13
CA LEU A 193 14.68 22.44 -1.24
C LEU A 193 13.42 22.78 -2.03
N ASP A 194 13.63 23.33 -3.22
CA ASP A 194 12.59 23.39 -4.25
C ASP A 194 12.18 21.96 -4.66
N ASN A 195 10.95 21.80 -5.12
CA ASN A 195 10.38 20.49 -5.43
C ASN A 195 11.19 19.73 -6.51
N GLU A 196 11.80 20.44 -7.46
CA GLU A 196 12.65 19.81 -8.46
C GLU A 196 13.97 19.31 -7.87
N GLN A 197 14.56 20.08 -6.95
CA GLN A 197 15.77 19.66 -6.24
C GLN A 197 15.48 18.46 -5.33
N ALA A 198 14.36 18.49 -4.60
CA ALA A 198 13.92 17.38 -3.76
C ALA A 198 13.71 16.11 -4.60
N LEU A 199 13.17 16.23 -5.80
CA LEU A 199 12.93 15.09 -6.69
C LEU A 199 14.22 14.50 -7.23
N MET A 200 15.22 15.35 -7.51
CA MET A 200 16.56 14.92 -7.90
C MET A 200 17.28 14.20 -6.76
N VAL A 201 17.23 14.75 -5.54
CA VAL A 201 17.76 14.08 -4.35
C VAL A 201 17.04 12.75 -4.12
N ALA A 202 15.71 12.70 -4.26
CA ALA A 202 14.94 11.48 -4.16
C ALA A 202 15.33 10.44 -5.21
N HIS A 203 15.64 10.81 -6.46
CA HIS A 203 16.15 9.85 -7.45
C HIS A 203 17.50 9.25 -7.06
N ASN A 204 18.38 10.05 -6.44
CA ASN A 204 19.66 9.57 -5.93
C ASN A 204 19.46 8.61 -4.74
N MET A 205 18.55 8.96 -3.81
CA MET A 205 18.20 8.20 -2.60
C MET A 205 17.28 7.00 -2.86
N PHE A 206 16.59 6.97 -4.00
CA PHE A 206 15.60 5.96 -4.35
C PHE A 206 16.03 4.50 -4.16
N PRO A 207 17.30 4.10 -4.41
CA PRO A 207 17.75 2.74 -4.11
C PRO A 207 17.52 2.33 -2.64
N PHE A 208 17.64 3.25 -1.67
CA PHE A 208 17.33 2.97 -0.26
C PHE A 208 15.85 2.64 -0.05
N CYS A 209 14.96 3.50 -0.53
CA CYS A 209 13.52 3.24 -0.51
C CYS A 209 13.18 1.89 -1.20
N GLN A 210 13.85 1.59 -2.32
CA GLN A 210 13.67 0.32 -3.05
C GLN A 210 14.11 -0.90 -2.24
N ARG A 211 15.26 -0.82 -1.57
CA ARG A 211 15.76 -1.87 -0.69
C ARG A 211 14.87 -2.05 0.54
N ALA A 212 14.36 -0.95 1.09
CA ALA A 212 13.47 -0.97 2.25
C ALA A 212 12.14 -1.68 2.00
N MET A 213 11.52 -1.37 0.86
CA MET A 213 10.30 -2.04 0.42
C MET A 213 10.49 -3.52 0.09
N THR A 214 11.70 -3.95 -0.26
CA THR A 214 11.97 -5.31 -0.74
C THR A 214 12.75 -6.20 0.22
N ASP A 215 13.03 -5.72 1.43
CA ASP A 215 13.76 -6.47 2.45
C ASP A 215 15.10 -7.00 1.91
N SER A 216 15.90 -6.11 1.31
CA SER A 216 17.27 -6.40 0.89
C SER A 216 18.25 -5.68 1.81
N SER A 217 19.21 -6.42 2.37
CA SER A 217 20.20 -5.89 3.31
C SER A 217 21.11 -4.84 2.68
N VAL A 218 21.54 -3.88 3.50
CA VAL A 218 22.59 -2.89 3.20
C VAL A 218 23.73 -3.12 4.19
N ASN A 219 24.97 -2.97 3.75
CA ASN A 219 26.13 -3.10 4.64
C ASN A 219 26.28 -1.84 5.52
N MET A 220 26.47 -2.02 6.83
CA MET A 220 26.48 -0.93 7.83
C MET A 220 27.68 0.03 7.68
N ASP A 221 28.81 -0.49 7.20
CA ASP A 221 30.04 0.29 6.98
C ASP A 221 30.10 0.86 5.55
N SER A 222 28.95 0.90 4.87
CA SER A 222 28.92 1.46 3.53
C SER A 222 28.90 2.99 3.60
N PRO A 223 29.74 3.70 2.81
CA PRO A 223 29.64 5.15 2.65
C PRO A 223 28.27 5.61 2.11
N GLU A 224 27.43 4.65 1.70
CA GLU A 224 26.06 4.83 1.26
C GLU A 224 25.14 5.21 2.44
N LEU A 225 25.30 4.59 3.61
CA LEU A 225 24.49 4.90 4.80
C LEU A 225 24.82 6.28 5.38
N ASP A 226 26.08 6.71 5.30
CA ASP A 226 26.45 8.06 5.70
C ASP A 226 25.80 9.09 4.75
N ALA A 227 25.75 8.81 3.45
CA ALA A 227 25.02 9.64 2.49
C ALA A 227 23.50 9.68 2.77
N SER A 228 22.88 8.56 3.18
CA SER A 228 21.45 8.56 3.56
C SER A 228 21.21 9.36 4.84
N ARG A 229 22.12 9.28 5.81
CA ARG A 229 22.07 10.05 7.07
C ARG A 229 22.23 11.56 6.86
N GLU A 230 22.95 11.99 5.81
CA GLU A 230 23.02 13.41 5.46
C GLU A 230 21.63 14.02 5.21
N MET A 231 20.61 13.23 4.86
CA MET A 231 19.23 13.71 4.72
C MET A 231 18.71 14.38 6.00
N PHE A 232 19.11 13.89 7.19
CA PHE A 232 18.73 14.49 8.47
C PHE A 232 19.46 15.79 8.78
N SER A 233 20.45 16.19 7.97
CA SER A 233 21.05 17.53 8.05
C SER A 233 20.12 18.60 7.47
N PHE A 234 19.22 18.23 6.56
CA PHE A 234 18.21 19.14 5.99
C PHE A 234 17.12 19.50 7.00
N GLY A 235 16.45 20.63 6.80
CA GLY A 235 15.25 20.99 7.57
C GLY A 235 14.14 19.93 7.41
N TRP A 236 13.25 19.82 8.40
CA TRP A 236 12.18 18.80 8.42
C TRP A 236 11.36 18.80 7.13
N GLU A 237 11.06 19.98 6.58
CA GLU A 237 10.27 20.13 5.35
C GLU A 237 10.97 19.48 4.14
N SER A 238 12.28 19.71 3.99
CA SER A 238 13.06 19.14 2.88
C SER A 238 13.23 17.64 3.02
N MET A 239 13.47 17.17 4.25
CA MET A 239 13.53 15.75 4.59
C MET A 239 12.22 15.02 4.23
N CYS A 240 11.06 15.56 4.63
CA CYS A 240 9.76 15.01 4.28
C CYS A 240 9.50 15.05 2.76
N LYS A 241 9.81 16.17 2.09
CA LYS A 241 9.66 16.30 0.62
C LYS A 241 10.44 15.23 -0.13
N VAL A 242 11.68 14.95 0.26
CA VAL A 242 12.52 13.93 -0.37
C VAL A 242 11.87 12.55 -0.21
N VAL A 243 11.50 12.16 1.02
CA VAL A 243 10.87 10.86 1.28
C VAL A 243 9.53 10.69 0.56
N GLU A 244 8.68 11.72 0.56
CA GLU A 244 7.42 11.69 -0.19
C GLU A 244 7.67 11.48 -1.69
N MET A 245 8.71 12.10 -2.24
CA MET A 245 9.10 11.91 -3.64
C MET A 245 9.65 10.50 -3.89
N GLU A 246 10.43 9.92 -3.00
CA GLU A 246 10.86 8.52 -3.08
C GLU A 246 9.67 7.56 -3.11
N LEU A 247 8.70 7.76 -2.22
CA LEU A 247 7.46 6.98 -2.20
C LEU A 247 6.67 7.16 -3.50
N SER A 248 6.67 8.36 -4.08
CA SER A 248 6.06 8.62 -5.39
C SER A 248 6.75 7.87 -6.55
N LEU A 249 8.09 7.70 -6.46
CA LEU A 249 8.87 6.92 -7.42
C LEU A 249 8.63 5.43 -7.22
N MET A 250 8.42 4.99 -5.98
CA MET A 250 8.02 3.62 -5.70
C MET A 250 6.65 3.32 -6.29
N TYR A 251 5.69 4.23 -6.16
CA TYR A 251 4.40 4.13 -6.82
C TYR A 251 4.54 4.00 -8.35
N ASP A 252 5.43 4.80 -8.98
CA ASP A 252 5.71 4.72 -10.42
C ASP A 252 6.14 3.28 -10.80
N ILE A 253 6.94 2.60 -9.99
CA ILE A 253 7.38 1.21 -10.26
C ILE A 253 6.27 0.18 -10.00
N LEU A 254 5.52 0.31 -8.91
CA LEU A 254 4.57 -0.71 -8.46
C LEU A 254 3.24 -0.68 -9.24
N TYR A 255 2.76 0.50 -9.62
CA TYR A 255 1.39 0.66 -10.13
C TYR A 255 1.30 1.21 -11.55
N THR A 256 2.42 1.65 -12.13
CA THR A 256 2.45 2.22 -13.49
C THR A 256 3.41 1.45 -14.39
N LYS A 257 3.44 1.78 -15.68
CA LYS A 257 4.41 1.18 -16.61
C LYS A 257 5.80 1.81 -16.54
N ALA A 258 6.05 2.78 -15.65
CA ALA A 258 7.30 3.56 -15.63
C ALA A 258 8.58 2.70 -15.63
N ALA A 259 8.58 1.57 -14.90
CA ALA A 259 9.70 0.64 -14.86
C ALA A 259 10.06 -0.01 -16.22
N MET A 260 9.11 -0.07 -17.16
CA MET A 260 9.32 -0.50 -18.55
C MET A 260 9.46 0.67 -19.52
N VAL A 261 8.68 1.73 -19.34
CA VAL A 261 8.71 2.95 -20.16
C VAL A 261 10.12 3.51 -20.29
N HIS A 262 10.83 3.61 -19.17
CA HIS A 262 12.15 4.23 -19.09
C HIS A 262 13.30 3.25 -19.41
N THR A 263 13.02 2.25 -20.25
CA THR A 263 14.03 1.39 -20.88
C THR A 263 14.23 1.79 -22.34
N TRP A 264 15.33 1.34 -22.95
CA TRP A 264 15.57 1.56 -24.38
C TRP A 264 14.41 1.08 -25.27
N GLY A 265 13.89 -0.12 -25.00
CA GLY A 265 12.72 -0.66 -25.71
C GLY A 265 11.44 0.15 -25.47
N GLY A 266 11.20 0.60 -24.24
CA GLY A 266 10.03 1.44 -23.90
C GLY A 266 10.03 2.79 -24.62
N TYR A 267 11.19 3.44 -24.75
CA TYR A 267 11.33 4.66 -25.55
C TYR A 267 11.15 4.40 -27.04
N LEU A 268 11.72 3.30 -27.55
CA LEU A 268 11.57 2.91 -28.95
C LEU A 268 10.10 2.67 -29.32
N ILE A 269 9.34 1.95 -28.49
CA ILE A 269 7.91 1.71 -28.71
C ILE A 269 7.14 3.04 -28.78
N ARG A 270 7.41 3.98 -27.85
CA ARG A 270 6.72 5.29 -27.83
C ARG A 270 7.09 6.19 -29.00
N PHE A 271 8.30 6.05 -29.55
CA PHE A 271 8.71 6.78 -30.74
C PHE A 271 8.10 6.19 -32.02
N LEU A 272 8.07 4.86 -32.15
CA LEU A 272 7.56 4.18 -33.34
C LEU A 272 6.02 4.15 -33.39
N SER A 273 5.32 4.12 -32.25
CA SER A 273 3.86 3.99 -32.20
C SER A 273 3.09 5.12 -32.90
N PRO A 274 3.39 6.43 -32.70
CA PRO A 274 2.78 7.51 -33.48
C PRO A 274 3.03 7.38 -34.99
N ILE A 275 4.24 6.97 -35.39
CA ILE A 275 4.61 6.85 -36.82
C ILE A 275 3.80 5.70 -37.46
N ALA A 276 3.73 4.56 -36.76
CA ALA A 276 2.95 3.40 -37.17
C ALA A 276 1.46 3.74 -37.31
N THR A 277 0.90 4.50 -36.37
CA THR A 277 -0.52 4.87 -36.36
C THR A 277 -0.87 5.88 -37.45
N VAL A 278 0.01 6.85 -37.73
CA VAL A 278 -0.12 7.74 -38.90
C VAL A 278 -0.04 6.95 -40.20
N THR A 279 0.88 5.99 -40.30
CA THR A 279 1.02 5.14 -41.50
C THR A 279 -0.25 4.31 -41.72
N ALA A 280 -0.78 3.69 -40.67
CA ALA A 280 -2.03 2.94 -40.74
C ALA A 280 -3.22 3.85 -41.08
N PHE A 281 -3.26 5.08 -40.55
CA PHE A 281 -4.29 6.06 -40.89
C PHE A 281 -4.26 6.42 -42.37
N VAL A 282 -3.09 6.71 -42.93
CA VAL A 282 -2.91 7.00 -44.36
C VAL A 282 -3.32 5.80 -45.22
N LEU A 283 -2.91 4.57 -44.85
CA LEU A 283 -3.33 3.36 -45.54
C LEU A 283 -4.85 3.16 -45.49
N PHE A 284 -5.50 3.48 -44.37
CA PHE A 284 -6.95 3.44 -44.24
C PHE A 284 -7.67 4.49 -45.10
N LEU A 285 -7.04 5.64 -45.38
CA LEU A 285 -7.60 6.61 -46.31
C LEU A 285 -7.70 6.04 -47.74
N PHE A 286 -6.71 5.23 -48.15
CA PHE A 286 -6.67 4.57 -49.46
C PHE A 286 -7.57 3.33 -49.58
N TYR A 287 -8.12 2.82 -48.49
CA TYR A 287 -9.09 1.73 -48.49
C TYR A 287 -10.42 2.15 -49.14
N SER A 288 -10.94 1.32 -50.05
CA SER A 288 -12.29 1.52 -50.62
C SER A 288 -13.35 1.35 -49.54
N LYS A 289 -14.27 2.31 -49.46
CA LYS A 289 -15.33 2.38 -48.43
C LYS A 289 -16.69 1.93 -48.97
N ASP A 290 -16.70 1.36 -50.17
CA ASP A 290 -17.92 0.95 -50.85
C ASP A 290 -18.58 -0.21 -50.09
N GLY A 291 -19.88 -0.07 -49.80
CA GLY A 291 -20.65 -1.08 -49.06
C GLY A 291 -20.43 -1.12 -47.54
N GLN A 292 -19.62 -0.23 -46.96
CA GLN A 292 -19.41 -0.17 -45.50
C GLN A 292 -20.43 0.74 -44.80
N ARG A 293 -20.85 0.34 -43.59
CA ARG A 293 -21.79 1.13 -42.78
C ARG A 293 -21.10 2.40 -42.25
N ARG A 294 -21.82 3.53 -42.31
CA ARG A 294 -21.32 4.83 -41.81
C ARG A 294 -20.86 4.79 -40.36
N GLU A 295 -21.59 4.06 -39.51
CA GLU A 295 -21.27 3.88 -38.10
C GLU A 295 -19.89 3.24 -37.89
N ASP A 296 -19.56 2.20 -38.67
CA ASP A 296 -18.29 1.48 -38.56
C ASP A 296 -17.11 2.35 -39.02
N LEU A 297 -17.34 3.20 -40.02
CA LEU A 297 -16.37 4.20 -40.47
C LEU A 297 -16.09 5.23 -39.36
N VAL A 298 -17.14 5.77 -38.73
CA VAL A 298 -17.00 6.74 -37.63
C VAL A 298 -16.22 6.15 -36.46
N ILE A 299 -16.52 4.92 -36.06
CA ILE A 299 -15.79 4.21 -34.99
C ILE A 299 -14.31 4.06 -35.37
N THR A 300 -14.01 3.61 -36.60
CA THR A 300 -12.64 3.38 -37.05
C THR A 300 -11.82 4.67 -37.09
N TYR A 301 -12.38 5.76 -37.63
CA TYR A 301 -11.73 7.07 -37.61
C TYR A 301 -11.48 7.57 -36.19
N THR A 302 -12.44 7.37 -35.29
CA THR A 302 -12.31 7.74 -33.87
C THR A 302 -11.19 6.96 -33.18
N LEU A 303 -11.12 5.64 -33.40
CA LEU A 303 -10.07 4.78 -32.83
C LEU A 303 -8.68 5.19 -33.32
N LEU A 304 -8.51 5.47 -34.62
CA LEU A 304 -7.24 5.89 -35.18
C LEU A 304 -6.80 7.26 -34.64
N ALA A 305 -7.69 8.26 -34.69
CA ALA A 305 -7.39 9.61 -34.23
C ALA A 305 -7.07 9.64 -32.72
N ALA A 306 -7.87 8.95 -31.91
CA ALA A 306 -7.64 8.86 -30.47
C ALA A 306 -6.35 8.13 -30.16
N THR A 307 -6.06 7.02 -30.84
CA THR A 307 -4.81 6.28 -30.69
C THR A 307 -3.59 7.17 -30.96
N PHE A 308 -3.61 7.93 -32.05
CA PHE A 308 -2.52 8.86 -32.37
C PHE A 308 -2.34 9.93 -31.29
N ILE A 309 -3.43 10.58 -30.85
CA ILE A 309 -3.39 11.62 -29.80
C ILE A 309 -2.82 11.04 -28.50
N LEU A 310 -3.23 9.84 -28.12
CA LEU A 310 -2.76 9.17 -26.91
C LEU A 310 -1.27 8.81 -27.02
N ASP A 311 -0.81 8.29 -28.15
CA ASP A 311 0.60 7.94 -28.35
C ASP A 311 1.51 9.16 -28.29
N VAL A 312 1.09 10.26 -28.91
CA VAL A 312 1.79 11.55 -28.84
C VAL A 312 1.85 12.05 -27.40
N ARG A 313 0.74 11.98 -26.65
CA ARG A 313 0.69 12.33 -25.23
C ARG A 313 1.70 11.52 -24.40
N TRP A 314 1.75 10.20 -24.59
CA TRP A 314 2.65 9.33 -23.84
C TRP A 314 4.12 9.53 -24.19
N LEU A 315 4.42 9.76 -25.47
CA LEU A 315 5.77 10.11 -25.93
C LEU A 315 6.27 11.39 -25.24
N PHE A 316 5.48 12.47 -25.27
CA PHE A 316 5.86 13.71 -24.59
C PHE A 316 5.98 13.52 -23.07
N GLY A 317 5.07 12.77 -22.46
CA GLY A 317 5.14 12.43 -21.03
C GLY A 317 6.43 11.68 -20.65
N ALA A 318 6.84 10.72 -21.47
CA ALA A 318 8.06 9.94 -21.24
C ALA A 318 9.34 10.77 -21.42
N VAL A 319 9.40 11.64 -22.44
CA VAL A 319 10.56 12.52 -22.71
C VAL A 319 10.70 13.61 -21.66
N GLY A 320 9.59 14.17 -21.18
CA GLY A 320 9.57 15.23 -20.15
C GLY A 320 9.73 14.73 -18.71
N SER A 321 9.77 13.41 -18.48
CA SER A 321 9.82 12.85 -17.14
C SER A 321 11.21 12.98 -16.50
N THR A 322 11.27 13.02 -15.17
CA THR A 322 12.54 12.99 -14.43
C THR A 322 13.29 11.67 -14.57
N TRP A 323 12.57 10.58 -14.88
CA TRP A 323 13.20 9.29 -15.17
C TRP A 323 14.03 9.33 -16.46
N MET A 324 13.69 10.17 -17.44
CA MET A 324 14.52 10.41 -18.63
C MET A 324 15.87 11.03 -18.25
N HIS A 325 15.87 11.97 -17.31
CA HIS A 325 17.10 12.57 -16.81
C HIS A 325 18.03 11.50 -16.20
N MET A 326 17.50 10.68 -15.29
CA MET A 326 18.27 9.60 -14.68
C MET A 326 18.72 8.53 -15.68
N PHE A 327 17.87 8.21 -16.67
CA PHE A 327 18.22 7.27 -17.73
C PHE A 327 19.44 7.74 -18.55
N LEU A 328 19.49 9.04 -18.86
CA LEU A 328 20.61 9.63 -19.59
C LEU A 328 21.85 9.73 -18.70
N GLN A 329 21.70 10.15 -17.44
CA GLN A 329 22.82 10.25 -16.48
C GLN A 329 23.50 8.90 -16.23
N ALA A 330 22.73 7.82 -16.17
CA ALA A 330 23.25 6.46 -16.04
C ALA A 330 24.02 5.96 -17.28
N ARG A 331 24.00 6.70 -18.39
CA ARG A 331 24.64 6.33 -19.66
C ARG A 331 25.47 7.49 -20.23
N PRO A 332 26.57 7.88 -19.57
CA PRO A 332 27.37 9.04 -19.98
C PRO A 332 27.99 8.88 -21.37
N ARG A 333 28.19 7.64 -21.84
CA ARG A 333 28.73 7.31 -23.18
C ARG A 333 27.70 7.44 -24.31
N CYS A 334 26.42 7.67 -24.01
CA CYS A 334 25.43 7.87 -25.06
C CYS A 334 25.56 9.28 -25.65
N TRP A 335 25.57 9.39 -26.99
CA TRP A 335 25.57 10.68 -27.70
C TRP A 335 24.43 11.62 -27.24
N LEU A 336 23.29 11.05 -26.85
CA LEU A 336 22.17 11.78 -26.27
C LEU A 336 22.50 12.46 -24.93
N HIS A 337 23.37 11.89 -24.09
CA HIS A 337 23.77 12.51 -22.82
C HIS A 337 24.50 13.83 -23.05
N HIS A 338 25.48 13.85 -23.96
CA HIS A 338 26.25 15.05 -24.26
C HIS A 338 25.40 16.15 -24.90
N ASN A 339 24.50 15.81 -25.84
CA ASN A 339 23.67 16.81 -26.51
C ASN A 339 22.50 17.31 -25.66
N VAL A 340 21.89 16.45 -24.85
CA VAL A 340 20.62 16.76 -24.15
C VAL A 340 20.85 17.26 -22.71
N LEU A 341 21.85 16.73 -21.99
CA LEU A 341 22.17 17.16 -20.61
C LEU A 341 23.39 18.09 -20.52
N CYS A 342 24.50 17.78 -21.20
CA CYS A 342 25.78 18.48 -21.00
C CYS A 342 26.03 19.67 -21.93
N SER A 343 25.25 19.84 -22.99
CA SER A 343 25.30 21.07 -23.79
C SER A 343 24.89 22.23 -22.88
N GLY A 344 25.75 23.24 -22.71
CA GLY A 344 25.53 24.42 -21.84
C GLY A 344 24.23 25.21 -22.13
N SER A 345 23.48 24.81 -23.16
CA SER A 345 22.18 25.32 -23.58
C SER A 345 20.99 24.88 -22.71
N GLY A 346 21.12 23.81 -21.90
CA GLY A 346 20.04 23.35 -21.01
C GLY A 346 18.78 22.85 -21.76
N ILE A 347 18.96 22.21 -22.92
CA ILE A 347 17.89 21.74 -23.82
C ILE A 347 16.85 20.90 -23.09
N TRP A 348 17.25 19.91 -22.28
CA TRP A 348 16.28 19.10 -21.53
C TRP A 348 15.40 19.95 -20.59
N ARG A 349 15.99 20.93 -19.89
CA ARG A 349 15.24 21.85 -19.02
C ARG A 349 14.28 22.73 -19.81
N ARG A 350 14.62 23.11 -21.05
CA ARG A 350 13.72 23.86 -21.95
C ARG A 350 12.59 22.97 -22.46
N LEU A 351 12.91 21.77 -22.97
CA LEU A 351 11.94 20.77 -23.44
C LEU A 351 10.95 20.39 -22.34
N ARG A 352 11.45 20.07 -21.14
CA ARG A 352 10.61 19.76 -19.99
C ARG A 352 9.70 20.94 -19.61
N ARG A 353 10.21 22.17 -19.60
CA ARG A 353 9.38 23.37 -19.34
C ARG A 353 8.26 23.52 -20.38
N VAL A 354 8.56 23.34 -21.66
CA VAL A 354 7.58 23.39 -22.77
C VAL A 354 6.55 22.26 -22.65
N ILE A 355 6.98 21.04 -22.37
CA ILE A 355 6.07 19.88 -22.20
C ILE A 355 5.16 20.10 -20.99
N VAL A 356 5.73 20.56 -19.86
CA VAL A 356 4.96 20.85 -18.64
C VAL A 356 4.02 22.04 -18.84
N SER A 357 4.37 23.06 -19.64
CA SER A 357 3.49 24.19 -19.95
C SER A 357 2.36 23.79 -20.92
N LEU A 358 2.64 22.94 -21.90
CA LEU A 358 1.63 22.35 -22.80
C LEU A 358 0.63 21.49 -22.03
N HIS A 359 1.08 20.73 -21.03
CA HIS A 359 0.20 19.94 -20.18
C HIS A 359 -0.69 20.84 -19.29
N ARG A 360 -0.18 22.01 -18.89
CA ARG A 360 -0.88 23.06 -18.12
C ARG A 360 -2.07 23.68 -18.88
N GLY A 361 -2.00 23.71 -20.22
CA GLY A 361 -3.01 24.36 -21.08
C GLY A 361 -4.20 23.49 -21.51
N ARG A 362 -4.21 22.17 -21.26
CA ARG A 362 -5.31 21.27 -21.69
C ARG A 362 -5.92 20.39 -20.59
N LEU A 363 -5.37 20.36 -19.38
CA LEU A 363 -6.02 19.70 -18.24
C LEU A 363 -5.96 20.59 -17.00
N ALA A 364 -7.00 21.40 -16.84
CA ALA A 364 -7.24 22.17 -15.63
C ALA A 364 -7.49 21.22 -14.45
N PHE A 365 -6.43 20.87 -13.73
CA PHE A 365 -6.49 20.43 -12.33
C PHE A 365 -5.38 21.14 -11.54
N LEU A 366 -5.61 22.44 -11.27
CA LEU A 366 -5.28 23.23 -10.07
C LEU A 366 -3.91 23.13 -9.34
N MET A 367 -2.86 22.45 -9.83
CA MET A 367 -1.66 22.21 -9.01
C MET A 367 -0.32 22.35 -9.76
N ALA A 368 0.72 22.75 -9.02
CA ALA A 368 2.09 22.87 -9.52
C ALA A 368 2.65 21.50 -10.03
N PRO A 369 3.62 21.50 -10.97
CA PRO A 369 4.05 20.33 -11.74
C PRO A 369 4.58 19.13 -10.94
N SER A 370 4.97 19.34 -9.68
CA SER A 370 5.56 18.33 -8.80
C SER A 370 4.75 18.12 -7.51
N SER A 371 3.84 19.03 -7.16
CA SER A 371 2.96 18.90 -5.99
C SER A 371 1.96 17.75 -6.14
N TYR A 372 1.50 17.50 -7.37
CA TYR A 372 1.63 16.19 -7.99
C TYR A 372 1.87 14.92 -7.16
N ARG A 373 3.13 14.82 -6.78
CA ARG A 373 3.80 13.61 -6.32
C ARG A 373 3.89 13.54 -4.81
N MET A 374 3.58 14.65 -4.14
CA MET A 374 3.65 14.78 -2.70
C MET A 374 2.38 14.23 -2.04
N TRP A 375 2.53 13.83 -0.79
CA TRP A 375 1.42 13.41 0.05
C TRP A 375 0.49 14.60 0.29
N SER A 376 -0.82 14.34 0.42
CA SER A 376 -1.83 15.40 0.61
C SER A 376 -1.69 16.13 1.96
N GLY A 377 -1.00 15.53 2.93
CA GLY A 377 -0.94 15.99 4.31
C GLY A 377 -2.22 15.71 5.11
N THR A 378 -3.14 14.93 4.54
CA THR A 378 -4.38 14.50 5.21
C THR A 378 -4.17 13.15 5.87
N ILE A 379 -4.49 13.06 7.16
CA ILE A 379 -4.49 11.82 7.94
C ILE A 379 -5.93 11.44 8.30
N GLY A 380 -6.21 10.14 8.40
CA GLY A 380 -7.51 9.68 8.89
C GLY A 380 -7.70 10.05 10.35
N GLN A 381 -8.94 10.31 10.76
CA GLN A 381 -9.29 10.60 12.15
C GLN A 381 -10.38 9.65 12.63
N TYR A 382 -10.27 9.24 13.88
CA TYR A 382 -11.25 8.40 14.53
C TYR A 382 -11.29 8.69 16.04
N SER A 383 -12.39 9.28 16.51
CA SER A 383 -12.68 9.38 17.93
C SER A 383 -13.55 8.20 18.36
N LEU A 384 -13.04 7.42 19.32
CA LEU A 384 -13.77 6.29 19.87
C LEU A 384 -15.01 6.73 20.67
N LEU A 385 -14.86 7.76 21.53
CA LEU A 385 -15.97 8.28 22.34
C LEU A 385 -17.08 8.85 21.46
N HIS A 386 -16.73 9.56 20.38
CA HIS A 386 -17.69 10.07 19.41
C HIS A 386 -18.51 8.95 18.77
N GLU A 387 -17.84 7.89 18.29
CA GLU A 387 -18.55 6.81 17.61
C GLU A 387 -19.42 5.98 18.59
N CYS A 388 -19.02 5.86 19.86
CA CYS A 388 -19.83 5.18 20.89
C CYS A 388 -21.10 5.95 21.25
N THR A 389 -21.07 7.28 21.22
CA THR A 389 -22.22 8.14 21.55
C THR A 389 -23.11 8.49 20.35
N ARG A 390 -22.80 7.96 19.16
CA ARG A 390 -23.52 8.26 17.92
C ARG A 390 -24.83 7.48 17.84
N THR A 391 -25.96 8.19 17.67
CA THR A 391 -27.26 7.56 17.44
C THR A 391 -27.37 6.98 16.02
N CYS A 392 -27.98 5.79 15.90
CA CYS A 392 -28.14 5.05 14.63
C CYS A 392 -28.82 5.84 13.50
N ASP A 393 -29.61 6.87 13.84
CA ASP A 393 -30.36 7.70 12.87
C ASP A 393 -29.48 8.54 11.95
N THR A 394 -28.23 8.82 12.34
CA THR A 394 -27.28 9.61 11.54
C THR A 394 -26.56 8.82 10.45
N THR A 395 -26.93 7.55 10.22
CA THR A 395 -26.39 6.76 9.10
C THR A 395 -26.95 7.30 7.78
N THR A 396 -26.08 7.92 6.98
CA THR A 396 -26.40 8.39 5.63
C THR A 396 -27.01 7.25 4.80
N LEU A 397 -27.90 7.59 3.87
CA LEU A 397 -28.50 6.63 2.93
C LEU A 397 -27.42 5.78 2.22
N CYS A 398 -26.28 6.39 1.88
CA CYS A 398 -25.12 5.71 1.31
C CYS A 398 -24.49 4.68 2.26
N GLY A 399 -24.37 4.98 3.55
CA GLY A 399 -23.87 4.01 4.55
C GLY A 399 -24.79 2.78 4.68
N ARG A 400 -26.11 2.98 4.65
CA ARG A 400 -27.08 1.87 4.67
C ARG A 400 -27.01 1.02 3.39
N ALA A 401 -26.83 1.66 2.23
CA ALA A 401 -26.66 0.98 0.96
C ALA A 401 -25.34 0.19 0.91
N ALA A 402 -24.23 0.79 1.35
CA ALA A 402 -22.93 0.13 1.41
C ALA A 402 -22.97 -1.12 2.31
N LYS A 403 -23.65 -1.04 3.46
CA LYS A 403 -23.86 -2.18 4.35
C LYS A 403 -24.66 -3.30 3.68
N LYS A 404 -25.74 -2.98 2.95
CA LYS A 404 -26.53 -3.97 2.21
C LYS A 404 -25.75 -4.68 1.10
N ILE A 405 -24.76 -4.02 0.50
CA ILE A 405 -23.97 -4.55 -0.62
C ILE A 405 -22.63 -5.16 -0.14
N GLY A 406 -22.36 -5.17 1.18
CA GLY A 406 -21.12 -5.71 1.74
C GLY A 406 -19.88 -4.83 1.52
N LEU A 407 -20.06 -3.54 1.21
CA LEU A 407 -18.99 -2.57 0.99
C LEU A 407 -18.77 -1.64 2.21
N GLU A 408 -19.21 -2.06 3.39
CA GLU A 408 -19.15 -1.27 4.63
C GLU A 408 -17.71 -0.88 5.00
N GLU A 409 -16.75 -1.80 4.89
CA GLU A 409 -15.35 -1.53 5.24
C GLU A 409 -14.73 -0.45 4.33
N GLY A 410 -14.98 -0.52 3.01
CA GLY A 410 -14.51 0.48 2.06
C GLY A 410 -15.20 1.85 2.23
N TRP A 411 -16.48 1.86 2.63
CA TRP A 411 -17.20 3.09 2.94
C TRP A 411 -16.69 3.76 4.22
N ASN A 412 -16.46 2.98 5.28
CA ASN A 412 -15.91 3.50 6.54
C ASN A 412 -14.49 4.04 6.35
N GLU A 413 -13.68 3.37 5.53
CA GLU A 413 -12.38 3.88 5.14
C GLU A 413 -12.49 5.23 4.42
N HIS A 414 -13.37 5.37 3.44
CA HIS A 414 -13.58 6.64 2.75
C HIS A 414 -14.04 7.76 3.69
N ARG A 415 -15.01 7.46 4.57
CA ARG A 415 -15.55 8.42 5.54
C ARG A 415 -14.46 8.98 6.45
N HIS A 416 -13.73 8.12 7.15
CA HIS A 416 -12.77 8.54 8.17
C HIS A 416 -11.41 9.02 7.61
N SER A 417 -11.04 8.61 6.39
CA SER A 417 -9.77 9.04 5.77
C SER A 417 -9.89 10.31 4.94
N GLU A 418 -11.05 10.58 4.33
CA GLU A 418 -11.23 11.72 3.44
C GLU A 418 -12.29 12.70 3.88
N SER A 419 -13.52 12.23 4.14
CA SER A 419 -14.63 13.13 4.51
C SER A 419 -14.42 13.75 5.89
N GLU A 420 -13.90 12.97 6.83
CA GLU A 420 -13.56 13.38 8.20
C GLU A 420 -12.04 13.44 8.40
N GLY A 421 -11.25 13.28 7.32
CA GLY A 421 -9.80 13.32 7.39
C GLY A 421 -9.29 14.70 7.80
N LEU A 422 -8.29 14.74 8.68
CA LEU A 422 -7.68 15.98 9.15
C LEU A 422 -6.48 16.34 8.26
N LYS A 423 -6.53 17.52 7.64
CA LYS A 423 -5.34 18.12 7.05
C LYS A 423 -4.47 18.67 8.16
N LEU A 424 -3.29 18.09 8.37
CA LEU A 424 -2.37 18.52 9.41
C LEU A 424 -1.97 19.99 9.20
N SER A 425 -2.17 20.82 10.22
CA SER A 425 -1.64 22.18 10.26
C SER A 425 -0.11 22.16 10.17
N GLU A 426 0.49 23.15 9.53
CA GLU A 426 1.95 23.26 9.39
C GLU A 426 2.65 23.29 10.76
N ASP A 427 2.01 23.85 11.79
CA ASP A 427 2.54 23.83 13.16
C ASP A 427 2.64 22.41 13.73
N VAL A 428 1.61 21.57 13.49
CA VAL A 428 1.59 20.17 13.95
C VAL A 428 2.59 19.34 13.15
N LYS A 429 2.66 19.52 11.82
CA LYS A 429 3.65 18.85 10.98
C LYS A 429 5.07 19.16 11.45
N ARG A 430 5.38 20.45 11.66
CA ARG A 430 6.68 20.88 12.17
C ARG A 430 6.99 20.17 13.49
N LEU A 431 6.09 20.24 14.45
CA LEU A 431 6.29 19.67 15.79
C LEU A 431 6.51 18.14 15.75
N VAL A 432 5.73 17.41 14.94
CA VAL A 432 5.89 15.95 14.76
C VAL A 432 7.19 15.61 14.05
N PHE A 433 7.46 16.19 12.88
CA PHE A 433 8.61 15.80 12.05
C PHE A 433 9.94 16.32 12.62
N GLU A 434 9.97 17.44 13.32
CA GLU A 434 11.17 17.87 14.08
C GLU A 434 11.46 16.91 15.23
N ARG A 435 10.42 16.44 15.94
CA ARG A 435 10.61 15.44 16.99
C ARG A 435 11.10 14.10 16.43
N VAL A 436 10.48 13.61 15.36
CA VAL A 436 10.92 12.39 14.64
C VAL A 436 12.36 12.54 14.17
N ARG A 437 12.71 13.67 13.56
CA ARG A 437 14.09 13.99 13.15
C ARG A 437 15.05 13.94 14.34
N LYS A 438 14.70 14.55 15.48
CA LYS A 438 15.54 14.54 16.69
C LYS A 438 15.77 13.13 17.22
N ILE A 439 14.72 12.31 17.30
CA ILE A 439 14.80 10.92 17.74
C ILE A 439 15.74 10.14 16.81
N LEU A 440 15.47 10.16 15.50
CA LEU A 440 16.24 9.41 14.50
C LEU A 440 17.70 9.89 14.35
N LYS A 441 17.95 11.18 14.55
CA LYS A 441 19.31 11.74 14.51
C LYS A 441 20.16 11.27 15.71
N SER A 442 19.53 11.17 16.89
CA SER A 442 20.20 10.71 18.11
C SER A 442 20.57 9.23 18.12
N THR A 443 20.12 8.42 17.16
CA THR A 443 20.43 6.98 17.10
C THR A 443 21.78 6.66 16.51
N TYR A 444 22.41 7.62 15.83
CA TYR A 444 23.72 7.45 15.21
C TYR A 444 24.70 8.58 15.53
N GLU A 445 24.23 9.74 16.01
CA GLU A 445 25.12 10.75 16.57
C GLU A 445 25.56 10.34 17.97
N VAL A 446 26.88 10.30 18.19
CA VAL A 446 27.47 10.10 19.51
C VAL A 446 27.37 11.43 20.27
N ASP A 447 26.19 11.71 20.84
CA ASP A 447 25.99 12.88 21.68
C ASP A 447 26.55 12.64 23.09
N LYS A 448 26.95 13.72 23.78
CA LYS A 448 27.62 13.62 25.10
C LYS A 448 26.67 13.23 26.25
N ASP A 449 25.37 13.41 26.06
CA ASP A 449 24.32 13.00 27.02
C ASP A 449 23.77 11.60 26.65
N GLU A 450 24.50 10.54 27.02
CA GLU A 450 24.09 9.13 26.81
C GLU A 450 22.68 8.84 27.35
N GLU A 451 22.24 9.57 28.36
CA GLU A 451 20.94 9.37 29.00
C GLU A 451 19.75 9.91 28.19
N ALA A 452 19.99 10.84 27.26
CA ALA A 452 18.98 11.44 26.41
C ALA A 452 18.91 10.82 25.00
N ALA A 453 19.98 10.15 24.55
CA ALA A 453 20.08 9.56 23.22
C ALA A 453 19.12 8.37 23.04
N TYR A 454 18.50 8.24 21.86
CA TYR A 454 17.68 7.07 21.51
C TYR A 454 18.54 5.99 20.86
N SER A 455 18.34 4.72 21.21
CA SER A 455 18.86 3.62 20.39
C SER A 455 17.88 3.27 19.27
N MET A 456 18.37 2.72 18.15
CA MET A 456 17.48 2.16 17.14
C MET A 456 16.66 0.98 17.67
N ASN A 457 17.20 0.27 18.66
CA ASN A 457 16.44 -0.75 19.39
C ASN A 457 15.24 -0.10 20.09
N ASP A 458 15.40 1.08 20.69
CA ASP A 458 14.29 1.77 21.38
C ASP A 458 13.16 2.11 20.43
N VAL A 459 13.49 2.64 19.25
CA VAL A 459 12.51 3.02 18.21
C VAL A 459 11.75 1.80 17.69
N THR A 460 12.41 0.65 17.63
CA THR A 460 11.83 -0.58 17.06
C THR A 460 11.20 -1.49 18.10
N THR A 461 11.50 -1.38 19.39
CA THR A 461 10.96 -2.29 20.43
C THR A 461 10.01 -1.61 21.41
N PHE A 462 10.17 -0.32 21.68
CA PHE A 462 9.35 0.42 22.63
C PHE A 462 8.45 1.43 21.90
N TRP A 463 7.31 1.77 22.52
CA TRP A 463 6.26 2.63 21.92
C TRP A 463 5.70 3.63 22.95
N GLY A 464 6.58 4.16 23.79
CA GLY A 464 6.27 5.15 24.83
C GLY A 464 7.11 4.98 26.09
N GLN A 465 7.60 3.77 26.37
CA GLN A 465 8.50 3.52 27.51
C GLN A 465 9.78 4.34 27.40
N ALA A 466 10.31 4.49 26.18
CA ALA A 466 11.50 5.28 25.88
C ALA A 466 11.32 6.77 26.20
N ALA A 467 10.18 7.37 25.80
CA ALA A 467 9.82 8.73 26.16
C ALA A 467 9.64 8.92 27.68
N ALA A 468 8.91 8.00 28.33
CA ALA A 468 8.65 8.05 29.76
C ALA A 468 9.94 7.93 30.59
N LYS A 469 10.84 6.99 30.24
CA LYS A 469 12.13 6.80 30.91
C LYS A 469 12.97 8.09 30.92
N ARG A 470 13.03 8.79 29.79
CA ARG A 470 13.87 9.99 29.62
C ARG A 470 13.33 11.23 30.34
N ARG A 471 12.03 11.26 30.67
CA ARG A 471 11.41 12.34 31.47
C ARG A 471 11.09 11.93 32.91
N ARG A 472 11.46 10.71 33.29
CA ARG A 472 11.18 10.14 34.61
C ARG A 472 11.65 11.07 35.73
N ARG A 473 12.84 11.67 35.64
CA ARG A 473 13.39 12.56 36.69
C ARG A 473 12.50 13.74 37.05
N LYS A 474 11.80 14.33 36.08
CA LYS A 474 10.93 15.50 36.30
C LYS A 474 9.49 15.14 36.65
N LEU A 475 9.01 13.99 36.15
CA LEU A 475 7.61 13.57 36.24
C LEU A 475 7.46 12.24 37.00
N GLN A 476 8.28 11.99 38.02
CA GLN A 476 8.30 10.72 38.78
C GLN A 476 6.94 10.34 39.38
N ARG A 477 6.12 11.35 39.69
CA ARG A 477 4.76 11.19 40.25
C ARG A 477 3.81 10.47 39.29
N PHE A 478 3.97 10.68 37.99
CA PHE A 478 3.08 10.11 36.96
C PHE A 478 3.54 8.69 36.62
N ARG A 479 3.08 7.70 37.41
CA ARG A 479 3.31 6.27 37.15
C ARG A 479 2.49 5.78 35.95
N LEU A 480 2.94 6.14 34.74
CA LEU A 480 2.32 5.73 33.49
C LEU A 480 2.51 4.24 33.22
N ALA A 481 1.42 3.52 32.99
CA ALA A 481 1.45 2.08 32.72
C ALA A 481 1.76 1.79 31.24
N PHE A 482 2.71 0.89 31.01
CA PHE A 482 3.09 0.35 29.71
C PHE A 482 3.33 -1.17 29.82
N GLY A 483 3.34 -1.90 28.71
CA GLY A 483 3.63 -3.35 28.68
C GLY A 483 2.48 -4.25 28.23
N ARG A 484 1.38 -3.65 27.77
CA ARG A 484 0.29 -4.35 27.06
C ARG A 484 0.68 -4.68 25.63
N GLU A 485 -0.15 -5.44 24.92
CA GLU A 485 -0.02 -5.50 23.46
C GLU A 485 -0.19 -4.11 22.86
N PHE A 486 0.53 -3.81 21.77
CA PHE A 486 0.58 -2.46 21.18
C PHE A 486 -0.81 -1.88 20.88
N GLN A 487 -1.73 -2.73 20.44
CA GLN A 487 -3.08 -2.33 20.06
C GLN A 487 -3.97 -2.00 21.28
N GLU A 488 -3.87 -2.80 22.35
CA GLU A 488 -4.51 -2.50 23.63
C GLU A 488 -4.01 -1.17 24.18
N ASP A 489 -2.71 -0.93 24.07
CA ASP A 489 -2.07 0.29 24.57
C ASP A 489 -2.55 1.52 23.78
N ILE A 490 -2.78 1.42 22.47
CA ILE A 490 -3.41 2.49 21.68
C ILE A 490 -4.84 2.76 22.18
N LEU A 491 -5.66 1.72 22.41
CA LEU A 491 -7.04 1.87 22.88
C LEU A 491 -7.09 2.58 24.24
N VAL A 492 -6.31 2.09 25.21
CA VAL A 492 -6.23 2.63 26.57
C VAL A 492 -5.75 4.08 26.55
N TRP A 493 -4.64 4.37 25.86
CA TRP A 493 -4.10 5.72 25.77
C TRP A 493 -5.01 6.67 25.00
N HIS A 494 -5.73 6.19 23.98
CA HIS A 494 -6.69 7.00 23.25
C HIS A 494 -7.86 7.40 24.15
N ILE A 495 -8.47 6.46 24.88
CA ILE A 495 -9.51 6.75 25.87
C ILE A 495 -8.99 7.76 26.89
N ALA A 496 -7.80 7.51 27.47
CA ALA A 496 -7.20 8.39 28.45
C ALA A 496 -6.99 9.81 27.92
N THR A 497 -6.46 9.93 26.69
CA THR A 497 -6.20 11.21 26.03
C THR A 497 -7.50 11.95 25.71
N GLN A 498 -8.55 11.25 25.26
CA GLN A 498 -9.84 11.87 24.98
C GLN A 498 -10.51 12.38 26.26
N VAL A 499 -10.49 11.59 27.34
CA VAL A 499 -11.03 12.00 28.65
C VAL A 499 -10.26 13.19 29.22
N PHE A 500 -8.93 13.15 29.14
CA PHE A 500 -8.08 14.26 29.59
C PHE A 500 -8.32 15.54 28.79
N LEU A 501 -8.33 15.49 27.45
CA LEU A 501 -8.50 16.69 26.61
C LEU A 501 -9.92 17.27 26.65
N THR A 502 -10.92 16.51 27.09
CA THR A 502 -12.31 16.96 27.22
C THR A 502 -12.64 17.48 28.63
N SER A 503 -11.73 17.34 29.59
CA SER A 503 -11.87 17.93 30.93
C SER A 503 -11.72 19.46 30.89
N ASP A 504 -12.08 20.14 31.98
CA ASP A 504 -11.94 21.59 32.08
C ASP A 504 -10.47 22.04 32.02
N ASP A 505 -9.56 21.30 32.67
CA ASP A 505 -8.12 21.53 32.57
C ASP A 505 -7.60 21.28 31.15
N GLY A 506 -8.06 20.19 30.51
CA GLY A 506 -7.69 19.87 29.13
C GLY A 506 -8.15 20.95 28.14
N LYS A 507 -9.34 21.52 28.35
CA LYS A 507 -9.88 22.62 27.54
C LYS A 507 -9.06 23.90 27.68
N LEU A 508 -8.53 24.21 28.87
CA LEU A 508 -7.66 25.37 29.08
C LEU A 508 -6.43 25.33 28.15
N TYR A 509 -5.89 24.13 27.91
CA TYR A 509 -4.70 23.91 27.09
C TYR A 509 -5.01 23.40 25.67
N ALA A 510 -6.28 23.26 25.27
CA ALA A 510 -6.68 22.68 23.98
C ALA A 510 -6.12 23.45 22.77
N GLU A 511 -5.91 24.76 22.92
CA GLU A 511 -5.37 25.62 21.86
C GLU A 511 -3.85 25.51 21.69
N THR A 512 -3.16 24.87 22.64
CA THR A 512 -1.71 24.68 22.58
C THR A 512 -1.30 23.79 21.40
N LYS A 513 -0.10 24.03 20.87
CA LYS A 513 0.46 23.23 19.77
C LYS A 513 0.59 21.75 20.13
N HIS A 514 0.95 21.45 21.39
CA HIS A 514 1.05 20.08 21.90
C HIS A 514 -0.32 19.40 21.97
N ALA A 515 -1.35 20.04 22.56
CA ALA A 515 -2.68 19.45 22.65
C ALA A 515 -3.27 19.12 21.27
N LYS A 516 -3.12 20.03 20.29
CA LYS A 516 -3.54 19.81 18.90
C LYS A 516 -2.81 18.63 18.26
N ALA A 517 -1.49 18.52 18.46
CA ALA A 517 -0.70 17.40 17.95
C ALA A 517 -1.05 16.06 18.62
N ILE A 518 -1.25 16.06 19.94
CA ILE A 518 -1.66 14.89 20.73
C ILE A 518 -3.01 14.38 20.23
N LYS A 519 -4.01 15.26 20.08
CA LYS A 519 -5.33 14.90 19.57
C LYS A 519 -5.23 14.29 18.17
N ALA A 520 -4.51 14.96 17.26
CA ALA A 520 -4.35 14.51 15.88
C ALA A 520 -3.67 13.13 15.78
N LEU A 521 -2.60 12.88 16.55
CA LEU A 521 -1.89 11.60 16.57
C LEU A 521 -2.70 10.49 17.24
N SER A 522 -3.40 10.81 18.33
CA SER A 522 -4.24 9.86 19.06
C SER A 522 -5.40 9.36 18.19
N GLU A 523 -6.15 10.28 17.57
CA GLU A 523 -7.25 9.93 16.65
C GLU A 523 -6.75 9.22 15.38
N TYR A 524 -5.53 9.53 14.93
CA TYR A 524 -4.92 8.87 13.78
C TYR A 524 -4.52 7.42 14.07
N LEU A 525 -3.83 7.15 15.18
CA LEU A 525 -3.49 5.77 15.53
C LEU A 525 -4.74 4.96 15.89
N MET A 526 -5.75 5.59 16.49
CA MET A 526 -7.06 4.97 16.68
C MET A 526 -7.76 4.67 15.34
N PHE A 527 -7.62 5.54 14.33
CA PHE A 527 -8.09 5.27 12.97
C PHE A 527 -7.41 4.04 12.36
N LEU A 528 -6.10 3.86 12.58
CA LEU A 528 -5.42 2.63 12.15
C LEU A 528 -5.98 1.40 12.88
N VAL A 529 -6.32 1.51 14.17
CA VAL A 529 -6.94 0.42 14.95
C VAL A 529 -8.34 0.06 14.44
N ALA A 530 -9.19 1.06 14.20
CA ALA A 530 -10.58 0.84 13.82
C ALA A 530 -10.75 0.45 12.35
N VAL A 531 -9.98 1.09 11.45
CA VAL A 531 -10.22 1.07 10.00
C VAL A 531 -9.08 0.41 9.23
N ARG A 532 -7.81 0.82 9.47
CA ARG A 532 -6.64 0.35 8.70
C ARG A 532 -5.74 -0.61 9.47
N ARG A 533 -6.35 -1.68 9.96
CA ARG A 533 -5.73 -2.68 10.85
C ARG A 533 -4.46 -3.32 10.29
N HIS A 534 -4.39 -3.48 8.97
CA HIS A 534 -3.24 -4.06 8.27
C HIS A 534 -1.96 -3.20 8.37
N MET A 535 -2.10 -1.92 8.76
CA MET A 535 -0.98 -1.00 9.00
C MET A 535 -0.40 -1.09 10.43
N LEU A 536 -0.95 -1.95 11.31
CA LEU A 536 -0.47 -2.15 12.67
C LEU A 536 0.14 -3.55 12.83
N PRO A 537 1.15 -3.73 13.70
CA PRO A 537 1.68 -5.05 14.02
C PRO A 537 0.69 -5.87 14.86
N GLY A 538 0.77 -7.21 14.75
CA GLY A 538 0.04 -8.17 15.60
C GLY A 538 -1.16 -8.88 14.94
N LEU A 539 -1.63 -9.95 15.57
CA LEU A 539 -2.83 -10.71 15.21
C LEU A 539 -3.84 -10.54 16.34
N VAL A 540 -5.13 -10.30 16.02
CA VAL A 540 -6.28 -10.06 16.94
C VAL A 540 -6.59 -8.59 17.26
N LEU A 541 -7.05 -7.83 16.25
CA LEU A 541 -7.47 -6.42 16.43
C LEU A 541 -8.99 -6.19 16.31
N ARG A 542 -9.71 -7.05 15.58
CA ARG A 542 -11.15 -6.84 15.32
C ARG A 542 -11.99 -7.04 16.58
N SER A 543 -11.83 -8.18 17.24
CA SER A 543 -12.59 -8.52 18.45
C SER A 543 -12.27 -7.57 19.60
N LEU A 544 -10.99 -7.21 19.79
CA LEU A 544 -10.57 -6.33 20.87
C LEU A 544 -11.21 -4.93 20.78
N TYR A 545 -11.13 -4.32 19.59
CA TYR A 545 -11.79 -3.05 19.31
C TYR A 545 -13.32 -3.16 19.44
N GLU A 546 -13.93 -4.20 18.88
CA GLU A 546 -15.39 -4.40 18.94
C GLU A 546 -15.88 -4.55 20.38
N VAL A 547 -15.19 -5.33 21.22
CA VAL A 547 -15.50 -5.51 22.65
C VAL A 547 -15.33 -4.20 23.44
N THR A 548 -14.25 -3.46 23.19
CA THR A 548 -14.01 -2.16 23.87
C THR A 548 -15.08 -1.15 23.49
N LYS A 549 -15.46 -1.11 22.21
CA LYS A 549 -16.54 -0.26 21.70
C LYS A 549 -17.88 -0.64 22.32
N GLU A 550 -18.22 -1.92 22.35
CA GLU A 550 -19.45 -2.43 22.95
C GLU A 550 -19.53 -2.05 24.44
N SER A 551 -18.42 -2.22 25.17
CA SER A 551 -18.34 -1.86 26.59
C SER A 551 -18.55 -0.37 26.85
N LEU A 552 -17.97 0.50 26.01
CA LEU A 552 -18.23 1.94 26.08
C LEU A 552 -19.69 2.29 25.75
N GLN A 553 -20.30 1.57 24.80
CA GLN A 553 -21.71 1.75 24.46
C GLN A 553 -22.65 1.28 25.58
N ASP A 554 -22.30 0.19 26.28
CA ASP A 554 -23.02 -0.26 27.48
C ASP A 554 -22.95 0.80 28.57
N VAL A 555 -21.76 1.31 28.89
CA VAL A 555 -21.57 2.39 29.87
C VAL A 555 -22.38 3.64 29.50
N TRP A 556 -22.44 4.00 28.23
CA TRP A 556 -23.26 5.11 27.75
C TRP A 556 -24.77 4.83 27.90
N ARG A 557 -25.23 3.63 27.54
CA ARG A 557 -26.65 3.25 27.63
C ARG A 557 -27.13 3.18 29.07
N ASP A 558 -26.35 2.62 29.98
CA ASP A 558 -26.73 2.43 31.38
C ASP A 558 -27.03 3.77 32.07
N GLU A 559 -26.20 4.80 31.82
CA GLU A 559 -26.36 6.14 32.41
C GLU A 559 -27.38 7.01 31.70
N VAL A 560 -27.50 6.89 30.38
CA VAL A 560 -28.48 7.67 29.60
C VAL A 560 -29.89 7.07 29.71
N GLY A 561 -30.01 5.76 29.90
CA GLY A 561 -31.29 5.07 30.12
C GLY A 561 -31.86 5.30 31.52
N THR A 562 -31.03 5.51 32.53
CA THR A 562 -31.44 5.85 33.91
C THR A 562 -31.77 7.33 34.09
N SER A 563 -31.24 8.21 33.24
CA SER A 563 -31.58 9.64 33.23
C SER A 563 -32.79 9.94 32.34
N SER A 564 -34.01 9.72 32.87
CA SER A 564 -35.22 10.30 32.26
C SER A 564 -35.15 11.83 32.35
N ILE A 565 -34.98 12.52 31.20
CA ILE A 565 -35.48 13.86 30.83
C ILE A 565 -34.54 14.55 29.82
N GLN A 566 -35.14 14.87 28.66
CA GLN A 566 -34.93 15.98 27.72
C GLN A 566 -33.52 16.55 27.45
N GLY A 567 -33.16 16.48 26.17
CA GLY A 567 -32.08 17.26 25.57
C GLY A 567 -31.96 16.98 24.07
N SER A 568 -33.03 17.20 23.30
CA SER A 568 -32.99 17.27 21.84
C SER A 568 -32.11 18.47 21.45
N GLY A 569 -30.83 18.21 21.16
CA GLY A 569 -29.90 19.25 20.69
C GLY A 569 -28.45 19.19 21.18
N SER A 570 -27.97 18.12 21.84
CA SER A 570 -26.55 18.06 22.22
C SER A 570 -25.62 17.92 20.99
N THR A 571 -24.67 18.84 20.87
CA THR A 571 -23.61 18.78 19.85
C THR A 571 -22.76 17.52 20.02
N ALA A 572 -22.08 17.08 18.96
CA ALA A 572 -21.16 15.93 19.01
C ALA A 572 -20.13 16.06 20.15
N SER A 573 -19.52 17.24 20.28
CA SER A 573 -18.58 17.58 21.35
C SER A 573 -19.20 17.47 22.76
N GLY A 574 -20.48 17.84 22.92
CA GLY A 574 -21.16 17.74 24.22
C GLY A 574 -21.46 16.30 24.64
N ARG A 575 -21.67 15.39 23.68
CA ARG A 575 -21.87 13.95 23.96
C ARG A 575 -20.57 13.25 24.35
N GLU A 576 -19.48 13.55 23.66
CA GLU A 576 -18.15 13.07 24.03
C GLU A 576 -17.78 13.50 25.45
N GLU A 577 -17.99 14.78 25.77
CA GLU A 577 -17.74 15.30 27.11
C GLU A 577 -18.59 14.61 28.19
N LYS A 578 -19.87 14.36 27.91
CA LYS A 578 -20.74 13.63 28.84
C LYS A 578 -20.23 12.22 29.09
N LEU A 579 -19.82 11.49 28.05
CA LEU A 579 -19.25 10.14 28.21
C LEU A 579 -17.92 10.17 28.96
N ALA A 580 -17.05 11.14 28.67
CA ALA A 580 -15.80 11.32 29.40
C ALA A 580 -16.02 11.61 30.90
N ARG A 581 -17.06 12.39 31.24
CA ARG A 581 -17.45 12.66 32.63
C ARG A 581 -17.95 11.39 33.33
N ILE A 582 -18.85 10.64 32.69
CA ILE A 582 -19.34 9.34 33.20
C ILE A 582 -18.18 8.40 33.53
N LEU A 583 -17.17 8.32 32.66
CA LEU A 583 -16.00 7.47 32.87
C LEU A 583 -15.17 7.89 34.08
N ARG A 584 -15.04 9.20 34.33
CA ARG A 584 -14.36 9.73 35.53
C ARG A 584 -15.17 9.42 36.78
N ASP A 585 -16.46 9.77 36.76
CA ASP A 585 -17.36 9.60 37.91
C ASP A 585 -17.44 8.12 38.34
N LYS A 586 -17.53 7.19 37.39
CA LYS A 586 -17.49 5.74 37.67
C LYS A 586 -16.18 5.30 38.31
N LYS A 587 -15.06 5.87 37.86
CA LYS A 587 -13.75 5.49 38.37
C LYS A 587 -13.44 6.09 39.73
N ASP A 588 -13.92 7.31 39.98
CA ASP A 588 -13.83 7.96 41.28
C ASP A 588 -14.74 7.29 42.33
N ALA A 589 -15.92 6.83 41.91
CA ALA A 589 -16.83 6.09 42.79
C ALA A 589 -16.34 4.68 43.15
N ASP A 590 -15.65 4.01 42.21
CA ASP A 590 -15.13 2.66 42.40
C ASP A 590 -13.71 2.51 41.80
N SER A 591 -12.71 2.53 42.68
CA SER A 591 -11.31 2.34 42.31
C SER A 591 -11.02 0.95 41.72
N GLU A 592 -11.85 -0.04 42.02
CA GLU A 592 -11.75 -1.42 41.49
C GLU A 592 -12.61 -1.65 40.24
N TRP A 593 -13.38 -0.64 39.82
CA TRP A 593 -14.24 -0.72 38.64
C TRP A 593 -13.49 -1.27 37.44
N GLY A 594 -14.03 -2.32 36.79
CA GLY A 594 -13.46 -2.94 35.61
C GLY A 594 -12.23 -3.84 35.84
N LEU A 595 -11.78 -4.07 37.08
CA LEU A 595 -10.74 -5.07 37.38
C LEU A 595 -11.27 -6.51 37.31
N GLU A 596 -12.56 -6.73 37.59
CA GLU A 596 -13.19 -8.06 37.62
C GLU A 596 -13.79 -8.51 36.27
N HIS A 597 -13.99 -7.57 35.34
CA HIS A 597 -14.65 -7.83 34.07
C HIS A 597 -13.70 -7.64 32.87
N ASP A 598 -13.37 -8.75 32.21
CA ASP A 598 -12.51 -8.77 31.02
C ASP A 598 -12.95 -7.79 29.93
N LYS A 599 -14.26 -7.49 29.82
CA LYS A 599 -14.82 -6.56 28.84
C LYS A 599 -14.53 -5.08 29.15
N THR A 600 -14.65 -4.67 30.41
CA THR A 600 -14.51 -3.26 30.83
C THR A 600 -13.09 -2.90 31.24
N ARG A 601 -12.19 -3.88 31.35
CA ARG A 601 -10.78 -3.70 31.74
C ARG A 601 -10.07 -2.57 30.99
N LEU A 602 -10.09 -2.57 29.65
CA LEU A 602 -9.38 -1.54 28.87
C LEU A 602 -9.99 -0.14 29.03
N VAL A 603 -11.31 -0.06 29.23
CA VAL A 603 -12.01 1.21 29.46
C VAL A 603 -11.64 1.76 30.83
N SER A 604 -11.65 0.93 31.86
CA SER A 604 -11.23 1.30 33.22
C SER A 604 -9.76 1.69 33.28
N ASP A 605 -8.88 0.95 32.60
CA ASP A 605 -7.47 1.27 32.48
C ASP A 605 -7.25 2.65 31.81
N GLY A 606 -8.03 2.96 30.77
CA GLY A 606 -8.01 4.27 30.12
C GLY A 606 -8.47 5.40 31.06
N ALA A 607 -9.55 5.18 31.81
CA ALA A 607 -10.03 6.12 32.82
C ALA A 607 -8.99 6.34 33.95
N ASN A 608 -8.34 5.26 34.41
CA ASN A 608 -7.26 5.32 35.39
C ASN A 608 -6.11 6.22 34.94
N ILE A 609 -5.63 6.04 33.71
CA ILE A 609 -4.56 6.90 33.18
C ILE A 609 -5.06 8.34 33.06
N ALA A 610 -6.30 8.57 32.64
CA ALA A 610 -6.87 9.92 32.58
C ALA A 610 -6.86 10.60 33.96
N MET A 611 -7.25 9.91 35.02
CA MET A 611 -7.22 10.44 36.39
C MET A 611 -5.81 10.80 36.85
N VAL A 612 -4.81 9.97 36.50
CA VAL A 612 -3.39 10.28 36.76
C VAL A 612 -2.96 11.55 36.02
N LEU A 613 -3.37 11.73 34.76
CA LEU A 613 -3.05 12.93 33.98
C LEU A 613 -3.73 14.19 34.51
N LEU A 614 -4.95 14.08 35.04
CA LEU A 614 -5.71 15.18 35.63
C LEU A 614 -5.20 15.59 37.02
N SER A 615 -4.35 14.78 37.65
CA SER A 615 -3.74 15.10 38.95
C SER A 615 -2.56 16.07 38.87
N ALA A 616 -2.25 16.59 37.67
CA ALA A 616 -1.13 17.48 37.42
C ALA A 616 -1.46 18.94 37.76
N ASP A 617 -0.50 19.61 38.40
CA ASP A 617 -0.64 21.02 38.74
C ASP A 617 -0.37 21.91 37.50
N GLU A 618 -0.87 23.16 37.48
CA GLU A 618 -0.70 24.08 36.34
C GLU A 618 0.77 24.25 35.90
N SER A 619 1.71 24.21 36.85
CA SER A 619 3.15 24.31 36.57
C SER A 619 3.74 23.08 35.88
N GLU A 620 3.14 21.90 36.06
CA GLU A 620 3.58 20.62 35.48
C GLU A 620 2.95 20.37 34.09
N MET A 621 1.81 21.01 33.80
CA MET A 621 1.03 20.79 32.58
C MET A 621 1.82 20.92 31.27
N PRO A 622 2.69 21.94 31.07
CA PRO A 622 3.47 22.04 29.84
C PRO A 622 4.42 20.84 29.63
N GLU A 623 5.06 20.36 30.69
CA GLU A 623 5.96 19.21 30.62
C GLU A 623 5.20 17.90 30.44
N LEU A 624 4.02 17.77 31.06
CA LEU A 624 3.14 16.63 30.91
C LEU A 624 2.61 16.52 29.46
N LEU A 625 2.16 17.63 28.87
CA LEU A 625 1.73 17.66 27.47
C LEU A 625 2.89 17.27 26.54
N GLU A 626 4.10 17.74 26.80
CA GLU A 626 5.27 17.33 26.02
C GLU A 626 5.57 15.82 26.18
N LEU A 627 5.41 15.26 27.38
CA LEU A 627 5.53 13.82 27.61
C LEU A 627 4.48 13.01 26.83
N ILE A 628 3.19 13.36 26.94
CA ILE A 628 2.11 12.69 26.23
C ILE A 628 2.34 12.76 24.72
N PHE A 629 2.75 13.93 24.22
CA PHE A 629 3.12 14.10 22.82
C PHE A 629 4.25 13.16 22.40
N ASN A 630 5.33 13.07 23.18
CA ASN A 630 6.45 12.18 22.89
C ASN A 630 6.04 10.70 22.90
N VAL A 631 5.15 10.30 23.81
CA VAL A 631 4.58 8.94 23.83
C VAL A 631 3.84 8.64 22.53
N TRP A 632 3.00 9.56 22.04
CA TRP A 632 2.30 9.38 20.76
C TRP A 632 3.24 9.35 19.55
N VAL A 633 4.34 10.12 19.56
CA VAL A 633 5.38 10.05 18.52
C VAL A 633 6.13 8.71 18.56
N ASP A 634 6.48 8.20 19.74
CA ASP A 634 7.09 6.87 19.89
C ASP A 634 6.15 5.77 19.34
N LYS A 635 4.84 5.84 19.64
CA LYS A 635 3.83 4.92 19.06
C LYS A 635 3.75 5.03 17.54
N LEU A 636 3.84 6.24 16.98
CA LEU A 636 3.82 6.46 15.53
C LEU A 636 5.05 5.83 14.85
N LEU A 637 6.24 6.02 15.43
CA LEU A 637 7.48 5.42 14.95
C LEU A 637 7.44 3.89 15.04
N TYR A 638 6.96 3.34 16.15
CA TYR A 638 6.79 1.91 16.32
C TYR A 638 5.77 1.32 15.32
N ALA A 639 4.61 1.96 15.15
CA ALA A 639 3.60 1.55 14.18
C ALA A 639 4.18 1.52 12.76
N GLY A 640 4.91 2.57 12.36
CA GLY A 640 5.56 2.63 11.05
C GLY A 640 6.62 1.54 10.87
N THR A 641 7.55 1.40 11.81
CA THR A 641 8.67 0.44 11.68
C THR A 641 8.24 -1.03 11.76
N ARG A 642 7.14 -1.33 12.47
CA ARG A 642 6.62 -2.70 12.63
C ARG A 642 5.48 -3.04 11.67
N CYS A 643 4.98 -2.08 10.91
CA CYS A 643 4.00 -2.33 9.86
C CYS A 643 4.61 -3.21 8.75
N SER A 644 3.77 -4.05 8.15
CA SER A 644 4.23 -4.90 7.05
C SER A 644 4.57 -4.05 5.81
N ARG A 645 5.70 -4.36 5.17
CA ARG A 645 6.16 -3.70 3.93
C ARG A 645 5.13 -3.78 2.80
N GLU A 646 4.41 -4.90 2.71
CA GLU A 646 3.31 -5.05 1.75
C GLU A 646 2.17 -4.05 2.03
N SER A 647 1.85 -3.80 3.29
CA SER A 647 0.82 -2.82 3.67
C SER A 647 1.25 -1.40 3.33
N HIS A 648 2.50 -1.03 3.61
CA HIS A 648 3.08 0.24 3.14
C HIS A 648 3.00 0.38 1.62
N ALA A 649 3.41 -0.65 0.88
CA ALA A 649 3.35 -0.66 -0.57
C ALA A 649 1.91 -0.55 -1.10
N ARG A 650 0.94 -1.24 -0.47
CA ARG A 650 -0.49 -1.22 -0.84
C ARG A 650 -1.06 0.19 -0.73
N GLN A 651 -0.69 0.88 0.34
CA GLN A 651 -1.20 2.19 0.70
C GLN A 651 -0.71 3.33 -0.22
N LEU A 652 0.38 3.13 -0.97
CA LEU A 652 0.82 4.09 -2.00
C LEU A 652 -0.22 4.33 -3.09
N SER A 653 -1.11 3.37 -3.35
CA SER A 653 -2.21 3.53 -4.31
C SER A 653 -3.49 4.15 -3.76
N ARG A 654 -3.45 4.56 -2.50
CA ARG A 654 -4.56 5.14 -1.73
C ARG A 654 -4.19 6.50 -1.13
N GLY A 655 -3.31 7.23 -1.80
CA GLY A 655 -2.87 8.56 -1.36
C GLY A 655 -1.63 8.61 -0.47
N GLY A 656 -1.01 7.46 -0.16
CA GLY A 656 0.10 7.40 0.80
C GLY A 656 -0.40 7.43 2.25
N GLU A 657 0.55 7.46 3.21
CA GLU A 657 0.22 7.41 4.64
C GLU A 657 1.34 7.97 5.52
N LEU A 658 0.97 8.64 6.62
CA LEU A 658 1.93 9.20 7.58
C LEU A 658 2.89 8.14 8.13
N THR A 659 2.39 6.96 8.52
CA THR A 659 3.24 5.85 8.98
C THR A 659 4.24 5.39 7.92
N THR A 660 3.90 5.46 6.63
CA THR A 660 4.81 5.08 5.53
C THR A 660 5.94 6.10 5.38
N ILE A 661 5.64 7.39 5.53
CA ILE A 661 6.65 8.45 5.51
C ILE A 661 7.60 8.30 6.72
N VAL A 662 7.04 8.14 7.92
CA VAL A 662 7.83 7.96 9.15
C VAL A 662 8.67 6.69 9.10
N TRP A 663 8.13 5.61 8.52
CA TRP A 663 8.89 4.37 8.31
C TRP A 663 10.08 4.58 7.39
N ILE A 664 9.91 5.16 6.19
CA ILE A 664 11.05 5.42 5.29
C ILE A 664 12.07 6.37 5.91
N LEU A 665 11.63 7.36 6.69
CA LEU A 665 12.55 8.18 7.48
C LEU A 665 13.36 7.32 8.45
N ALA A 666 12.71 6.46 9.23
CA ALA A 666 13.42 5.55 10.12
C ALA A 666 14.42 4.67 9.35
N GLU A 667 14.06 4.18 8.16
CA GLU A 667 14.93 3.39 7.28
C GLU A 667 16.20 4.11 6.83
N HIS A 668 16.14 5.43 6.61
CA HIS A 668 17.32 6.25 6.31
C HIS A 668 18.25 6.45 7.51
N ALA A 669 17.76 6.32 8.75
CA ALA A 669 18.57 6.43 9.97
C ALA A 669 19.39 5.16 10.28
N GLY A 670 18.92 4.01 9.80
CA GLY A 670 19.66 2.74 9.78
C GLY A 670 19.08 1.58 10.60
N PRO A 671 17.83 1.13 10.39
CA PRO A 671 17.26 -0.07 11.01
C PRO A 671 17.61 -1.36 10.26
N PHE A 672 18.29 -1.31 9.10
CA PHE A 672 18.72 -2.51 8.34
C PHE A 672 19.85 -3.29 9.04
N GLN A 673 19.63 -3.69 10.28
CA GLN A 673 20.44 -4.66 11.01
C GLN A 673 19.86 -6.06 10.77
N ILE A 674 20.04 -6.63 9.58
CA ILE A 674 19.82 -8.07 9.41
C ILE A 674 21.19 -8.75 9.52
N GLY A 675 21.52 -9.27 10.70
CA GLY A 675 22.69 -10.12 10.89
C GLY A 675 23.70 -9.72 11.97
N GLN A 676 23.40 -8.82 12.91
CA GLN A 676 24.20 -8.76 14.13
C GLN A 676 23.81 -9.92 15.06
N ARG A 677 24.72 -10.89 15.23
CA ARG A 677 24.96 -11.41 16.58
C ARG A 677 25.25 -10.16 17.42
N GLY A 678 24.53 -9.99 18.53
CA GLY A 678 24.77 -8.90 19.47
C GLY A 678 26.26 -8.83 19.83
N PRO A 679 26.74 -7.71 20.39
CA PRO A 679 28.12 -7.61 20.83
C PRO A 679 28.44 -8.86 21.64
N ASP A 680 29.37 -9.67 21.14
CA ASP A 680 29.90 -10.78 21.90
C ASP A 680 30.21 -10.22 23.28
N ASN A 681 29.58 -10.80 24.30
CA ASN A 681 30.03 -10.67 25.66
C ASN A 681 31.53 -10.98 25.62
N LYS A 682 32.36 -9.93 25.64
CA LYS A 682 33.77 -10.04 25.95
C LYS A 682 33.85 -10.48 27.40
N LYS A 683 33.74 -11.79 27.57
CA LYS A 683 34.23 -12.71 28.61
C LYS A 683 33.48 -14.03 28.39
N GLN A 684 33.79 -14.67 27.27
CA GLN A 684 33.64 -16.12 27.19
C GLN A 684 34.84 -16.66 27.99
N GLU A 685 34.58 -17.18 29.19
CA GLU A 685 35.54 -18.06 29.84
C GLU A 685 35.93 -19.16 28.85
N PRO A 686 37.21 -19.54 28.74
CA PRO A 686 37.61 -20.63 27.86
C PRO A 686 36.84 -21.88 28.26
N CYS A 687 36.19 -22.55 27.30
CA CYS A 687 35.63 -23.87 27.53
C CYS A 687 36.71 -24.78 28.13
N PRO A 688 36.43 -25.55 29.18
CA PRO A 688 37.39 -26.53 29.67
C PRO A 688 37.70 -27.54 28.55
N PRO A 689 38.97 -27.97 28.42
CA PRO A 689 39.36 -28.92 27.39
C PRO A 689 38.58 -30.23 27.56
N PRO A 690 38.28 -30.95 26.45
CA PRO A 690 37.61 -32.24 26.52
C PRO A 690 38.42 -33.22 27.38
N PRO A 691 37.75 -34.11 28.13
CA PRO A 691 38.43 -35.09 28.97
C PRO A 691 39.31 -36.01 28.11
N PRO A 692 40.46 -36.47 28.64
CA PRO A 692 41.38 -37.32 27.90
C PRO A 692 40.73 -38.65 27.50
N PRO A 693 41.11 -39.21 26.34
CA PRO A 693 40.57 -40.49 25.88
C PRO A 693 40.92 -41.62 26.84
N LEU A 694 39.94 -42.49 27.11
CA LEU A 694 40.11 -43.72 27.89
C LEU A 694 41.18 -44.62 27.25
N PRO A 695 41.99 -45.35 28.07
CA PRO A 695 43.06 -46.20 27.56
C PRO A 695 42.52 -47.37 26.72
N PRO A 696 43.27 -47.83 25.71
CA PRO A 696 42.85 -48.92 24.83
C PRO A 696 42.81 -50.27 25.56
N LEU A 697 41.72 -51.02 25.37
CA LEU A 697 41.64 -52.44 25.71
C LEU A 697 42.49 -53.27 24.72
N PRO A 698 43.12 -54.37 25.17
CA PRO A 698 44.16 -55.06 24.40
C PRO A 698 43.64 -55.75 23.14
N MET A 699 44.47 -55.67 22.08
CA MET A 699 44.31 -56.34 20.80
C MET A 699 44.17 -57.86 20.97
N TYR A 700 43.11 -58.41 20.39
CA TYR A 700 43.06 -59.81 19.97
C TYR A 700 42.62 -59.84 18.50
N THR A 701 43.55 -60.15 17.61
CA THR A 701 43.26 -60.47 16.21
C THR A 701 43.00 -61.97 16.08
N PRO A 702 41.93 -62.36 15.38
CA PRO A 702 42.07 -63.47 14.46
C PRO A 702 41.56 -63.10 13.06
N GLU A 703 42.47 -63.27 12.11
CA GLU A 703 42.33 -63.57 10.68
C GLU A 703 40.94 -63.43 10.02
N ARG A 704 40.87 -62.58 8.98
CA ARG A 704 39.73 -62.57 8.04
C ARG A 704 39.82 -63.78 7.10
N PRO A 705 38.77 -64.60 6.95
CA PRO A 705 38.69 -65.55 5.86
C PRO A 705 38.52 -64.84 4.49
N PRO A 706 38.96 -65.47 3.38
CA PRO A 706 38.88 -64.89 2.04
C PRO A 706 37.44 -64.69 1.52
N TRP A 707 37.34 -63.78 0.56
CA TRP A 707 36.15 -63.09 0.02
C TRP A 707 35.07 -63.94 -0.67
N TRP A 708 35.17 -65.28 -0.66
CA TRP A 708 34.16 -66.18 -1.24
C TRP A 708 33.21 -66.81 -0.20
N SER A 709 33.33 -66.46 1.08
CA SER A 709 32.54 -67.04 2.19
C SER A 709 31.46 -66.12 2.78
N ILE A 710 31.12 -64.98 2.16
CA ILE A 710 30.06 -64.09 2.66
C ILE A 710 28.76 -64.36 1.91
N VAL A 711 27.86 -65.06 2.58
CA VAL A 711 26.46 -65.26 2.16
C VAL A 711 25.71 -63.93 2.28
N ILE A 712 25.13 -63.46 1.18
CA ILE A 712 24.29 -62.26 1.13
C ILE A 712 22.90 -62.60 1.72
N PRO A 713 22.43 -61.94 2.79
CA PRO A 713 21.04 -62.11 3.24
C PRO A 713 20.06 -61.39 2.29
N PRO A 714 18.90 -62.00 1.98
CA PRO A 714 17.92 -61.42 1.05
C PRO A 714 17.18 -60.20 1.64
N PRO A 715 16.70 -59.27 0.79
CA PRO A 715 15.96 -58.08 1.23
C PRO A 715 14.56 -58.41 1.77
N PRO A 716 14.02 -57.59 2.69
CA PRO A 716 12.69 -57.79 3.26
C PRO A 716 11.55 -57.55 2.24
N PRO A 717 10.42 -58.28 2.34
CA PRO A 717 9.33 -58.23 1.36
C PRO A 717 8.44 -56.97 1.47
N PRO A 718 7.77 -56.55 0.37
CA PRO A 718 6.89 -55.39 0.33
C PRO A 718 5.53 -55.62 1.00
N PRO A 719 4.85 -54.54 1.48
CA PRO A 719 3.53 -54.63 2.12
C PRO A 719 2.40 -54.94 1.11
N PRO A 720 1.33 -55.65 1.53
CA PRO A 720 0.26 -56.10 0.63
C PRO A 720 -0.73 -54.99 0.24
N MET A 721 -1.18 -55.04 -1.02
CA MET A 721 -2.35 -54.34 -1.56
C MET A 721 -3.64 -55.07 -1.17
N VAL A 722 -4.67 -54.36 -0.70
CA VAL A 722 -6.06 -54.84 -0.70
C VAL A 722 -7.04 -53.69 -1.05
N GLU A 723 -7.65 -53.87 -2.23
CA GLU A 723 -9.01 -53.56 -2.73
C GLU A 723 -9.85 -52.35 -2.25
N GLN A 724 -10.34 -51.62 -3.26
CA GLN A 724 -11.48 -50.71 -3.18
C GLN A 724 -12.82 -51.48 -3.18
N PRO A 725 -13.86 -51.01 -2.48
CA PRO A 725 -15.24 -51.37 -2.78
C PRO A 725 -15.99 -50.28 -3.57
N LYS A 726 -16.87 -50.77 -4.47
CA LYS A 726 -17.69 -50.06 -5.45
C LYS A 726 -18.79 -49.16 -4.85
N LYS A 727 -19.21 -48.19 -5.67
CA LYS A 727 -20.42 -47.36 -5.58
C LYS A 727 -21.71 -48.16 -5.50
N GLU A 728 -22.66 -47.68 -4.70
CA GLU A 728 -24.11 -47.75 -4.96
C GLU A 728 -24.79 -46.51 -4.35
N GLU A 729 -25.82 -46.01 -5.04
CA GLU A 729 -26.54 -44.73 -4.83
C GLU A 729 -27.99 -45.02 -4.30
N PRO A 730 -28.90 -44.04 -4.09
CA PRO A 730 -29.39 -43.63 -2.76
C PRO A 730 -30.91 -43.83 -2.54
N HIS A 731 -31.40 -43.81 -1.29
CA HIS A 731 -32.84 -43.60 -0.96
C HIS A 731 -33.06 -43.12 0.51
N PRO A 732 -34.24 -42.56 0.87
CA PRO A 732 -34.41 -41.21 1.44
C PRO A 732 -34.69 -41.17 2.96
N PRO A 733 -34.82 -39.98 3.61
CA PRO A 733 -34.74 -39.85 5.07
C PRO A 733 -36.11 -39.92 5.76
N PRO A 734 -36.19 -40.33 7.03
CA PRO A 734 -37.32 -40.04 7.89
C PRO A 734 -37.00 -38.93 8.91
N ALA A 735 -38.06 -38.19 9.26
CA ALA A 735 -38.11 -37.11 10.24
C ALA A 735 -38.49 -37.66 11.66
N PRO A 736 -38.70 -36.83 12.70
CA PRO A 736 -38.02 -36.96 14.00
C PRO A 736 -38.92 -37.47 15.15
N MET A 737 -38.33 -38.09 16.19
CA MET A 737 -38.98 -38.21 17.50
C MET A 737 -38.00 -38.35 18.69
N GLU A 738 -38.22 -37.45 19.63
CA GLU A 738 -37.98 -37.37 21.08
C GLU A 738 -37.16 -38.41 21.90
N SER A 739 -36.35 -37.80 22.77
CA SER A 739 -36.06 -38.16 24.17
C SER A 739 -35.12 -39.34 24.47
N LYS A 740 -33.94 -39.02 25.02
CA LYS A 740 -33.68 -39.15 26.47
C LYS A 740 -32.25 -38.72 26.81
N GLN A 741 -32.19 -37.97 27.90
CA GLN A 741 -31.05 -37.32 28.53
C GLN A 741 -30.21 -38.35 29.30
N LYS A 742 -28.87 -38.33 29.14
CA LYS A 742 -27.88 -38.83 30.13
C LYS A 742 -26.51 -38.16 29.91
N PRO A 743 -25.68 -38.04 30.96
CA PRO A 743 -24.80 -36.89 31.17
C PRO A 743 -23.38 -37.05 30.60
N TYR A 744 -22.76 -35.90 30.26
CA TYR A 744 -21.36 -35.80 29.83
C TYR A 744 -20.38 -35.86 31.01
N PRO A 745 -19.19 -36.47 30.84
CA PRO A 745 -18.12 -36.46 31.86
C PRO A 745 -17.38 -35.10 31.90
N PRO A 746 -16.75 -34.75 33.04
CA PRO A 746 -16.13 -33.45 33.24
C PRO A 746 -14.83 -33.30 32.43
N ARG A 747 -14.64 -32.12 31.84
CA ARG A 747 -13.40 -31.69 31.16
C ARG A 747 -12.30 -31.40 32.19
N PRO A 748 -11.02 -31.60 31.83
CA PRO A 748 -9.90 -31.45 32.76
C PRO A 748 -9.68 -29.99 33.17
N HIS A 749 -9.39 -29.81 34.46
CA HIS A 749 -8.97 -28.57 35.09
C HIS A 749 -7.80 -27.93 34.33
N ARG A 750 -8.03 -26.73 33.79
CA ARG A 750 -6.97 -25.83 33.32
C ARG A 750 -6.43 -25.07 34.53
N GLU A 751 -5.16 -25.31 34.85
CA GLU A 751 -4.43 -24.62 35.90
C GLU A 751 -4.54 -23.10 35.79
N ARG A 752 -4.88 -22.47 36.92
CA ARG A 752 -4.82 -21.03 37.15
C ARG A 752 -3.37 -20.55 36.96
N ARG A 753 -3.06 -19.86 35.87
CA ARG A 753 -1.91 -18.94 35.86
C ARG A 753 -2.31 -17.68 36.63
N ARG A 754 -1.89 -17.61 37.89
CA ARG A 754 -1.82 -16.34 38.64
C ARG A 754 -0.80 -15.45 37.93
N TYR A 755 -1.22 -14.30 37.42
CA TYR A 755 -0.29 -13.25 37.04
C TYR A 755 0.22 -12.62 38.34
N ALA A 756 1.49 -12.89 38.64
CA ALA A 756 2.23 -12.21 39.69
C ALA A 756 2.55 -10.77 39.22
N THR A 757 2.09 -9.80 40.02
CA THR A 757 2.84 -8.65 40.54
C THR A 757 3.94 -8.03 39.67
N LEU A 758 3.74 -6.73 39.38
CA LEU A 758 4.72 -5.63 39.40
C LEU A 758 6.20 -6.01 39.19
N TYR A 759 6.73 -5.72 38.01
CA TYR A 759 8.18 -5.51 37.84
C TYR A 759 8.52 -4.05 38.21
N PRO A 760 9.34 -3.78 39.22
CA PRO A 760 10.17 -2.59 39.21
C PRO A 760 11.28 -2.82 38.18
N VAL A 761 11.37 -1.94 37.18
CA VAL A 761 12.57 -1.82 36.35
C VAL A 761 13.54 -0.96 37.13
N ASP A 762 14.53 -1.62 37.73
CA ASP A 762 15.78 -0.99 38.17
C ASP A 762 16.57 -0.45 36.96
#